data_AF-A0A1I7GUA1-F1
#
_entry.id   AF-A0A1I7GUA1-F1
#
_cell.length_a   1.000
_cell.length_b   1.000
_cell.length_c   1.000
_cell.angle_alpha   90.00
_cell.angle_beta   90.00
_cell.angle_gamma   90.00
#
_symmetry.space_group_name_H-M   'P 1'
#
loop_
_entity.id
_entity.type
_entity.pdbx_description
1 polymer ?
#
loop_
_entity_poly.entity_id
_entity_poly.type
_entity_poly.pdbx_seq_one_letter_code
_entity_poly.pdbx_strand_id
1 'polypeptide(L)'
;MKSHASINRIYRLVWNAASSLWVAVAENARGSRKSGARSGVSAASGFTLNAACSAALLMLAVGAPQAWAADAANASVSAGAAGIATVGNTTTINQSSQRVAIDWTSLSTAANEALIFNQPNASAIALNRITGSSPSEFLGSLTANGQVFILNPNGVLFGAGSQVNVGGLVASTLSMSNADFMAGNHVFTGSGGSGSVVNKGTLKAAPGGYLALLAPEVRNEGVMTANLGAALLAAGNKITLNLDNGSLLGYSIDQGAINALAENKLLIQANGGQVLLSAKAMDNLTTATVNNTGVIEAKTVQNKAGRILLMGDMETGTVNLAGTLDASAPDGGDGGFVETSAAHVKVADGAKVTTLAASGNHGTWLIDPTDFTIAAGSGGLTGSGIGATTLANNLNLGNVALATNNAGGTDNGDIHVNSAVTWNAGTTLTLSAWRNININASITSQNANGKLALEYGLGAVNAGNTATYNVRAPVNLRAGNNFSTRLGSDGATDPYRVITSLGAAGSTTGTDLQGINGDPTLNYVLGADIDASDTVNWNAGAGFDTLGGVGAPGIFEGRFDGLNHKITNLFINRPGDNFVGLFGITQSTSIRNLGLVGGSITGDSFVGAIAGQGCCTNFTNVYSTAAVTGNDEVGGLVGELSQGGITDSYATGAVTGNDKVGGLVGSSLDGTITRAYSSGRVTSAGLAGGLVAEEFGAAVTTDSYWNITTSGQATSAGGTGKTSAQMMQAATFAGWDMATQGGTTAVWRIYEGQTGPLLRSFLLPITLPDTSVVFNGAQQSGAGAAGVTAASGTSLGVYNAWSTQEGYDITGGTLTIRQADSGGDFLINEAYRSAMVYLAGVVRSANTPSRPDPGALADALSAAAAEAQEQGTK
;
A
#
# COMPACT_ATOMS: atom_id res chain seq x y z
N MET A 1 45.59 21.91 -20.47
CA MET A 1 44.57 22.87 -20.95
C MET A 1 43.22 22.52 -20.33
N LYS A 2 42.25 23.45 -20.41
CA LYS A 2 40.77 23.30 -20.34
C LYS A 2 40.17 21.88 -20.12
N SER A 3 39.11 21.67 -19.33
CA SER A 3 38.40 22.54 -18.36
C SER A 3 37.31 21.72 -17.65
N HIS A 4 37.27 21.70 -16.31
CA HIS A 4 36.08 21.24 -15.60
C HIS A 4 35.05 22.38 -15.53
N ALA A 5 33.92 22.21 -16.20
CA ALA A 5 32.77 23.11 -16.06
C ALA A 5 32.03 22.80 -14.76
N SER A 6 32.18 23.65 -13.75
CA SER A 6 31.36 23.59 -12.53
C SER A 6 29.91 23.99 -12.85
N ILE A 7 28.93 23.16 -12.47
CA ILE A 7 27.51 23.51 -12.59
C ILE A 7 27.21 24.70 -11.68
N ASN A 8 26.67 25.78 -12.26
CA ASN A 8 26.36 27.02 -11.55
C ASN A 8 25.24 26.79 -10.50
N ARG A 9 25.52 27.10 -9.24
CA ARG A 9 24.50 27.21 -8.17
C ARG A 9 23.96 28.64 -8.09
N ILE A 10 23.04 29.00 -9.00
CA ILE A 10 22.47 30.36 -9.10
C ILE A 10 21.35 30.56 -8.07
N TYR A 11 21.67 30.49 -6.78
CA TYR A 11 20.76 30.90 -5.71
C TYR A 11 21.52 31.34 -4.45
N ARG A 12 20.86 32.19 -3.66
CA ARG A 12 21.31 32.66 -2.35
C ARG A 12 20.31 32.21 -1.29
N LEU A 13 20.79 31.76 -0.13
CA LEU A 13 19.92 31.56 1.03
C LEU A 13 19.72 32.88 1.79
N VAL A 14 18.47 33.22 2.10
CA VAL A 14 18.07 34.36 2.93
C VAL A 14 17.10 33.89 4.01
N TRP A 15 17.33 34.31 5.25
CA TRP A 15 16.47 33.98 6.38
C TRP A 15 15.13 34.72 6.28
N ASN A 16 14.01 33.99 6.28
CA ASN A 16 12.68 34.57 6.37
C ASN A 16 12.19 34.53 7.83
N ALA A 17 12.09 35.71 8.46
CA ALA A 17 11.68 35.84 9.85
C ALA A 17 10.17 35.61 10.09
N ALA A 18 9.33 35.61 9.05
CA ALA A 18 7.90 35.31 9.18
C ALA A 18 7.60 33.80 9.11
N SER A 19 8.50 32.99 8.56
CA SER A 19 8.37 31.53 8.42
C SER A 19 9.47 30.74 9.12
N SER A 20 10.37 31.40 9.87
CA SER A 20 11.46 30.82 10.65
C SER A 20 12.36 29.81 9.91
N LEU A 21 12.64 30.06 8.62
CA LEU A 21 13.45 29.18 7.78
C LEU A 21 14.27 29.92 6.72
N TRP A 22 15.28 29.24 6.17
CA TRP A 22 16.13 29.75 5.09
C TRP A 22 15.48 29.49 3.73
N VAL A 23 15.16 30.56 2.99
CA VAL A 23 14.57 30.50 1.65
C VAL A 23 15.66 30.68 0.60
N ALA A 24 15.64 29.85 -0.44
CA ALA A 24 16.44 30.05 -1.64
C ALA A 24 15.83 31.15 -2.52
N VAL A 25 16.60 32.19 -2.81
CA VAL A 25 16.20 33.34 -3.65
C VAL A 25 17.22 33.58 -4.76
N ALA A 26 16.80 34.26 -5.82
CA ALA A 26 17.69 34.69 -6.90
C ALA A 26 18.84 35.56 -6.36
N GLU A 27 20.01 35.49 -7.00
CA GLU A 27 21.24 36.15 -6.54
C GLU A 27 21.14 37.69 -6.47
N ASN A 28 20.26 38.28 -7.28
CA ASN A 28 19.95 39.70 -7.33
C ASN A 28 18.98 40.18 -6.23
N ALA A 29 18.43 39.27 -5.41
CA ALA A 29 17.53 39.62 -4.32
C ALA A 29 18.24 40.46 -3.24
N ARG A 30 17.71 41.66 -2.97
CA ARG A 30 18.28 42.64 -2.03
C ARG A 30 18.05 42.21 -0.57
N GLY A 31 18.93 41.35 -0.06
CA GLY A 31 18.99 41.02 1.37
C GLY A 31 19.24 42.27 2.22
N SER A 32 18.35 42.53 3.19
CA SER A 32 18.46 43.66 4.11
C SER A 32 19.75 43.61 4.93
N ARG A 33 20.45 44.75 5.05
CA ARG A 33 21.61 44.91 5.95
C ARG A 33 21.14 45.51 7.28
N LYS A 34 21.78 45.11 8.39
CA LYS A 34 21.61 45.75 9.71
C LYS A 34 21.79 47.27 9.59
N SER A 35 20.74 48.04 9.85
CA SER A 35 20.80 49.49 10.05
C SER A 35 20.80 49.81 11.55
N GLY A 36 21.75 50.64 11.98
CA GLY A 36 21.76 51.20 13.34
C GLY A 36 20.75 52.35 13.48
N ALA A 37 20.34 52.65 14.70
CA ALA A 37 19.29 53.63 14.98
C ALA A 37 19.82 55.08 15.12
N ARG A 38 19.05 56.07 14.60
CA ARG A 38 18.80 57.36 15.29
C ARG A 38 17.69 58.23 14.64
N SER A 39 16.63 58.49 15.44
CA SER A 39 15.88 59.75 15.65
C SER A 39 15.63 60.79 14.53
N GLY A 40 14.36 61.19 14.36
CA GLY A 40 13.91 62.45 13.71
C GLY A 40 12.65 62.26 12.82
N VAL A 41 11.42 62.17 13.34
CA VAL A 41 10.54 63.23 13.89
C VAL A 41 10.02 64.26 12.88
N SER A 42 8.80 64.05 12.36
CA SER A 42 7.75 65.08 12.19
C SER A 42 6.37 64.44 11.93
N ALA A 43 5.28 65.10 12.33
CA ALA A 43 3.88 64.63 12.22
C ALA A 43 3.36 64.63 10.75
N ALA A 44 2.19 64.08 10.39
CA ALA A 44 1.05 63.48 11.11
C ALA A 44 0.33 62.46 10.15
N SER A 45 -0.81 61.80 10.37
CA SER A 45 -1.79 61.53 11.46
C SER A 45 -2.79 60.47 10.93
N GLY A 46 -3.56 59.70 11.70
CA GLY A 46 -3.66 59.53 13.16
C GLY A 46 -4.84 58.59 13.52
N PHE A 47 -4.81 58.00 14.74
CA PHE A 47 -5.84 57.14 15.36
C PHE A 47 -6.20 55.80 14.67
N THR A 48 -6.25 54.64 15.33
CA THR A 48 -5.58 54.20 16.59
C THR A 48 -5.60 52.67 16.63
N LEU A 49 -4.48 52.02 16.95
CA LEU A 49 -4.44 50.64 17.44
C LEU A 49 -4.03 50.70 18.91
N ASN A 50 -4.67 49.95 19.81
CA ASN A 50 -4.29 49.93 21.22
C ASN A 50 -3.59 48.61 21.57
N ALA A 51 -2.33 48.51 21.18
CA ALA A 51 -1.43 47.41 21.54
C ALA A 51 -0.24 47.98 22.33
N ALA A 52 -0.26 47.78 23.64
CA ALA A 52 0.74 48.24 24.60
C ALA A 52 0.71 47.29 25.82
N CYS A 53 1.83 46.86 26.43
CA CYS A 53 3.22 47.23 26.23
C CYS A 53 4.15 46.00 26.32
N SER A 54 5.37 46.14 25.80
CA SER A 54 6.50 45.25 26.13
C SER A 54 7.76 46.08 26.38
N ALA A 55 8.49 45.73 27.44
CA ALA A 55 9.86 46.12 27.78
C ALA A 55 10.25 47.62 27.80
N ALA A 56 10.43 48.16 29.01
CA ALA A 56 11.68 48.85 29.38
C ALA A 56 11.77 49.17 30.89
N LEU A 57 12.49 48.35 31.66
CA LEU A 57 13.20 48.80 32.87
C LEU A 57 14.30 47.78 33.20
N LEU A 58 15.55 48.25 33.29
CA LEU A 58 16.73 47.42 33.53
C LEU A 58 17.58 48.07 34.63
N MET A 59 18.13 47.24 35.53
CA MET A 59 19.11 47.61 36.56
C MET A 59 18.71 48.70 37.56
N LEU A 60 18.10 48.28 38.68
CA LEU A 60 18.46 48.79 40.01
C LEU A 60 18.28 47.65 41.02
N ALA A 61 19.40 47.17 41.56
CA ALA A 61 19.42 45.95 42.36
C ALA A 61 19.07 46.23 43.84
N VAL A 62 17.91 45.73 44.27
CA VAL A 62 17.64 45.42 45.68
C VAL A 62 17.23 43.95 45.71
N GLY A 63 17.88 43.16 46.56
CA GLY A 63 17.75 41.70 46.53
C GLY A 63 16.38 41.22 47.01
N ALA A 64 15.60 40.65 46.11
CA ALA A 64 14.55 39.69 46.42
C ALA A 64 14.90 38.38 45.69
N PRO A 65 14.86 37.20 46.35
CA PRO A 65 15.14 35.94 45.69
C PRO A 65 14.06 35.65 44.63
N GLN A 66 14.46 35.23 43.44
CA GLN A 66 13.51 34.61 42.51
C GLN A 66 13.18 33.22 43.04
N ALA A 67 12.12 33.13 43.84
CA ALA A 67 11.69 31.92 44.53
C ALA A 67 11.03 30.91 43.57
N TRP A 68 11.84 30.32 42.70
CA TRP A 68 11.60 29.00 42.15
C TRP A 68 12.41 28.03 42.98
N ALA A 69 11.71 27.08 43.60
CA ALA A 69 12.31 25.96 44.31
C ALA A 69 11.26 24.85 44.48
N ALA A 70 11.72 23.61 44.54
CA ALA A 70 10.96 22.51 45.11
C ALA A 70 10.94 22.61 46.66
N ASP A 71 10.57 23.78 47.20
CA ASP A 71 10.74 24.11 48.62
C ASP A 71 9.96 23.13 49.51
N ALA A 72 10.62 22.60 50.54
CA ALA A 72 9.99 21.79 51.59
C ALA A 72 8.78 22.48 52.24
N ALA A 73 8.74 23.82 52.28
CA ALA A 73 7.59 24.60 52.75
C ALA A 73 6.33 24.47 51.88
N ASN A 74 6.47 24.04 50.61
CA ASN A 74 5.35 23.77 49.70
C ASN A 74 4.82 22.34 49.82
N ALA A 75 5.45 21.46 50.61
CA ALA A 75 5.19 20.02 50.64
C ALA A 75 4.40 19.57 51.88
N SER A 76 3.50 18.60 51.69
CA SER A 76 2.78 17.92 52.77
C SER A 76 2.71 16.42 52.51
N VAL A 77 3.18 15.60 53.45
CA VAL A 77 3.12 14.13 53.34
C VAL A 77 1.71 13.66 53.71
N SER A 78 0.93 13.20 52.73
CA SER A 78 -0.47 12.79 52.90
C SER A 78 -0.70 11.28 52.95
N ALA A 79 0.33 10.47 52.65
CA ALA A 79 0.38 9.04 52.99
C ALA A 79 1.83 8.54 53.10
N GLY A 80 2.09 7.53 53.92
CA GLY A 80 3.43 6.99 54.13
C GLY A 80 4.31 7.88 55.02
N ALA A 81 5.63 7.81 54.85
CA ALA A 81 6.60 8.56 55.64
C ALA A 81 7.82 9.00 54.80
N ALA A 82 8.11 10.30 54.84
CA ALA A 82 9.35 10.89 54.35
C ALA A 82 9.69 12.16 55.15
N GLY A 83 10.98 12.47 55.28
CA GLY A 83 11.47 13.79 55.71
C GLY A 83 11.89 14.62 54.51
N ILE A 84 11.37 15.84 54.38
CA ILE A 84 11.64 16.74 53.25
C ILE A 84 12.41 17.96 53.75
N ALA A 85 13.52 18.30 53.11
CA ALA A 85 14.34 19.45 53.50
C ALA A 85 14.99 20.12 52.28
N THR A 86 14.98 21.46 52.25
CA THR A 86 15.63 22.28 51.22
C THR A 86 16.84 22.99 51.83
N VAL A 87 18.01 22.84 51.20
CA VAL A 87 19.28 23.43 51.66
C VAL A 87 20.00 24.03 50.46
N GLY A 88 20.06 25.37 50.42
CA GLY A 88 20.49 26.09 49.22
C GLY A 88 19.60 25.72 48.03
N ASN A 89 20.21 25.34 46.91
CA ASN A 89 19.54 24.96 45.67
C ASN A 89 19.09 23.48 45.62
N THR A 90 19.12 22.75 46.74
CA THR A 90 18.87 21.30 46.77
C THR A 90 17.74 20.95 47.72
N THR A 91 16.66 20.37 47.20
CA THR A 91 15.63 19.70 48.00
C THR A 91 15.91 18.20 48.05
N THR A 92 15.93 17.65 49.26
CA THR A 92 16.08 16.21 49.51
C THR A 92 14.84 15.65 50.19
N ILE A 93 14.25 14.61 49.59
CA ILE A 93 13.19 13.78 50.15
C ILE A 93 13.84 12.50 50.65
N ASN A 94 13.89 12.29 51.96
CA ASN A 94 14.35 11.07 52.59
C ASN A 94 13.13 10.21 52.96
N GLN A 95 12.74 9.34 52.03
CA GLN A 95 11.60 8.42 52.15
C GLN A 95 11.98 7.20 53.00
N SER A 96 11.14 6.83 53.97
CA SER A 96 11.35 5.67 54.85
C SER A 96 10.31 4.56 54.66
N SER A 97 9.12 4.86 54.12
CA SER A 97 8.12 3.85 53.74
C SER A 97 8.29 3.36 52.30
N GLN A 98 7.83 2.15 51.96
CA GLN A 98 7.91 1.62 50.58
C GLN A 98 7.12 2.46 49.57
N ARG A 99 6.02 3.10 50.01
CA ARG A 99 5.24 4.07 49.25
C ARG A 99 5.04 5.33 50.09
N VAL A 100 5.20 6.51 49.51
CA VAL A 100 4.89 7.80 50.13
C VAL A 100 4.11 8.67 49.13
N ALA A 101 3.09 9.38 49.60
CA ALA A 101 2.37 10.39 48.83
C ALA A 101 2.62 11.77 49.46
N ILE A 102 2.99 12.72 48.61
CA ILE A 102 3.36 14.09 48.96
C ILE A 102 2.52 15.01 48.08
N ASP A 103 1.67 15.82 48.71
CA ASP A 103 0.92 16.89 48.05
C ASP A 103 1.75 18.18 48.10
N TRP A 104 1.89 18.83 46.95
CA TRP A 104 2.71 20.03 46.75
C TRP A 104 1.84 21.20 46.28
N THR A 105 1.94 22.37 46.91
CA THR A 105 1.32 23.60 46.40
C THR A 105 1.98 24.05 45.09
N SER A 106 3.29 23.82 44.96
CA SER A 106 4.08 23.97 43.73
C SER A 106 5.27 23.01 43.77
N LEU A 107 5.62 22.43 42.62
CA LEU A 107 6.82 21.62 42.43
C LEU A 107 7.41 21.91 41.06
N SER A 108 8.62 22.45 41.03
CA SER A 108 9.40 22.86 39.86
C SER A 108 10.88 23.00 40.26
N THR A 109 11.80 23.06 39.29
CA THR A 109 13.24 23.31 39.55
C THR A 109 13.82 24.28 38.52
N ALA A 110 14.53 25.32 38.99
CA ALA A 110 15.37 26.15 38.13
C ALA A 110 16.62 25.38 37.64
N ALA A 111 17.28 25.89 36.59
CA ALA A 111 18.36 25.19 35.89
C ALA A 111 19.60 24.87 36.76
N ASN A 112 19.74 25.54 37.91
CA ASN A 112 20.81 25.37 38.89
C ASN A 112 20.35 24.68 40.19
N GLU A 113 19.20 23.99 40.17
CA GLU A 113 18.62 23.27 41.31
C GLU A 113 18.67 21.74 41.18
N ALA A 114 18.52 21.06 42.32
CA ALA A 114 18.49 19.61 42.43
C ALA A 114 17.33 19.12 43.31
N LEU A 115 16.57 18.15 42.81
CA LEU A 115 15.53 17.44 43.53
C LEU A 115 15.97 15.98 43.73
N ILE A 116 16.23 15.57 44.96
CA ILE A 116 16.84 14.27 45.29
C ILE A 116 15.87 13.43 46.12
N PHE A 117 15.54 12.23 45.65
CA PHE A 117 14.75 11.24 46.39
C PHE A 117 15.67 10.10 46.87
N ASN A 118 15.93 10.08 48.18
CA ASN A 118 16.57 8.96 48.86
C ASN A 118 15.48 8.01 49.36
N GLN A 119 15.38 6.83 48.77
CA GLN A 119 14.28 5.87 48.96
C GLN A 119 14.79 4.52 49.48
N PRO A 120 13.98 3.69 50.17
CA PRO A 120 14.45 2.47 50.82
C PRO A 120 15.06 1.42 49.87
N ASN A 121 14.64 1.37 48.61
CA ASN A 121 15.10 0.44 47.57
C ASN A 121 14.58 0.89 46.19
N ALA A 122 14.99 0.19 45.12
CA ALA A 122 14.61 0.53 43.75
C ALA A 122 13.10 0.35 43.44
N SER A 123 12.41 -0.55 44.15
CA SER A 123 10.97 -0.77 43.97
C SER A 123 10.08 0.13 44.85
N ALA A 124 10.68 1.03 45.63
CA ALA A 124 9.95 2.03 46.41
C ALA A 124 9.46 3.18 45.51
N ILE A 125 8.35 3.82 45.89
CA ILE A 125 7.68 4.84 45.06
C ILE A 125 7.40 6.11 45.87
N ALA A 126 7.79 7.26 45.32
CA ALA A 126 7.40 8.59 45.79
C ALA A 126 6.37 9.21 44.84
N LEU A 127 5.12 9.32 45.29
CA LEU A 127 4.05 10.03 44.58
C LEU A 127 4.08 11.51 44.96
N ASN A 128 4.28 12.38 43.97
CA ASN A 128 4.21 13.83 44.11
C ASN A 128 2.99 14.32 43.33
N ARG A 129 1.97 14.84 44.03
CA ARG A 129 0.77 15.42 43.43
C ARG A 129 0.82 16.93 43.60
N ILE A 130 0.68 17.69 42.51
CA ILE A 130 0.62 19.15 42.58
C ILE A 130 -0.84 19.58 42.71
N THR A 131 -1.14 20.38 43.72
CA THR A 131 -2.50 20.85 44.07
C THR A 131 -2.73 22.33 43.74
N GLY A 132 -1.67 23.08 43.41
CA GLY A 132 -1.76 24.44 42.89
C GLY A 132 -2.20 24.51 41.42
N SER A 133 -2.33 25.73 40.90
CA SER A 133 -2.82 26.03 39.55
C SER A 133 -1.73 26.30 38.51
N SER A 134 -0.48 25.93 38.80
CA SER A 134 0.69 26.17 37.92
C SER A 134 1.21 24.86 37.33
N PRO A 135 1.68 24.84 36.07
CA PRO A 135 2.40 23.68 35.52
C PRO A 135 3.72 23.47 36.26
N SER A 136 4.25 22.24 36.20
CA SER A 136 5.57 21.91 36.75
C SER A 136 6.66 22.11 35.70
N GLU A 137 7.59 23.04 35.94
CA GLU A 137 8.76 23.25 35.10
C GLU A 137 10.01 22.68 35.77
N PHE A 138 10.55 21.59 35.23
CA PHE A 138 11.80 20.97 35.70
C PHE A 138 12.93 21.32 34.74
N LEU A 139 13.66 22.39 35.04
CA LEU A 139 14.81 22.88 34.27
C LEU A 139 16.15 22.37 34.83
N GLY A 140 16.19 22.03 36.12
CA GLY A 140 17.37 21.54 36.82
C GLY A 140 17.55 20.02 36.78
N SER A 141 18.00 19.44 37.88
CA SER A 141 18.22 17.99 38.03
C SER A 141 17.19 17.32 38.94
N LEU A 142 16.83 16.07 38.63
CA LEU A 142 16.02 15.20 39.47
C LEU A 142 16.71 13.83 39.56
N THR A 143 17.04 13.38 40.78
CA THR A 143 17.71 12.09 41.01
C THR A 143 16.93 11.24 42.00
N ALA A 144 16.76 9.95 41.72
CA ALA A 144 16.17 8.98 42.64
C ALA A 144 16.82 7.60 42.51
N ASN A 145 16.95 6.86 43.62
CA ASN A 145 17.37 5.46 43.58
C ASN A 145 16.22 4.47 43.39
N GLY A 146 14.96 4.92 43.49
CA GLY A 146 13.74 4.18 43.17
C GLY A 146 12.82 4.95 42.22
N GLN A 147 11.51 4.77 42.37
CA GLN A 147 10.51 5.34 41.46
C GLN A 147 9.95 6.68 41.94
N VAL A 148 9.72 7.59 41.00
CA VAL A 148 9.13 8.92 41.24
C VAL A 148 7.92 9.09 40.31
N PHE A 149 6.77 9.42 40.90
CA PHE A 149 5.57 9.83 40.16
C PHE A 149 5.37 11.33 40.36
N ILE A 150 4.99 12.04 39.30
CA ILE A 150 4.75 13.48 39.27
C ILE A 150 3.42 13.73 38.56
N LEU A 151 2.38 14.10 39.30
CA LEU A 151 1.03 14.33 38.79
C LEU A 151 0.68 15.82 38.91
N ASN A 152 0.55 16.51 37.79
CA ASN A 152 0.14 17.92 37.74
C ASN A 152 -0.88 18.16 36.61
N PRO A 153 -2.18 18.31 36.92
CA PRO A 153 -3.23 18.56 35.92
C PRO A 153 -3.04 19.81 35.04
N ASN A 154 -2.21 20.76 35.49
CA ASN A 154 -1.90 21.98 34.75
C ASN A 154 -0.79 21.79 33.69
N GLY A 155 -0.02 20.70 33.76
CA GLY A 155 1.08 20.40 32.82
C GLY A 155 2.39 20.00 33.51
N VAL A 156 3.23 19.23 32.80
CA VAL A 156 4.59 18.88 33.22
C VAL A 156 5.58 19.09 32.07
N LEU A 157 6.54 19.99 32.26
CA LEU A 157 7.62 20.29 31.31
C LEU A 157 8.97 19.90 31.91
N PHE A 158 9.71 19.02 31.22
CA PHE A 158 11.14 18.86 31.44
C PHE A 158 11.88 19.75 30.44
N GLY A 159 12.58 20.77 30.94
CA GLY A 159 13.19 21.81 30.11
C GLY A 159 14.43 21.37 29.33
N ALA A 160 14.81 22.15 28.32
CA ALA A 160 16.05 21.91 27.59
C ALA A 160 17.27 22.03 28.52
N GLY A 161 18.04 20.94 28.63
CA GLY A 161 19.18 20.83 29.54
C GLY A 161 18.87 20.18 30.90
N SER A 162 17.60 19.92 31.24
CA SER A 162 17.25 19.21 32.48
C SER A 162 17.68 17.75 32.45
N GLN A 163 17.95 17.18 33.63
CA GLN A 163 18.45 15.81 33.76
C GLN A 163 17.69 15.04 34.84
N VAL A 164 16.98 13.99 34.43
CA VAL A 164 16.21 13.10 35.31
C VAL A 164 16.86 11.72 35.30
N ASN A 165 17.32 11.24 36.46
CA ASN A 165 17.97 9.94 36.63
C ASN A 165 17.27 9.19 37.77
N VAL A 166 16.47 8.17 37.45
CA VAL A 166 15.59 7.49 38.43
C VAL A 166 15.60 5.96 38.27
N GLY A 167 15.10 5.22 39.25
CA GLY A 167 14.74 3.82 39.08
C GLY A 167 13.53 3.65 38.13
N GLY A 168 12.54 4.53 38.23
CA GLY A 168 11.46 4.67 37.25
C GLY A 168 10.70 6.00 37.38
N LEU A 169 10.08 6.45 36.28
CA LEU A 169 9.34 7.72 36.23
C LEU A 169 7.90 7.50 35.77
N VAL A 170 6.95 8.13 36.46
CA VAL A 170 5.67 8.53 35.86
C VAL A 170 5.57 10.06 35.88
N ALA A 171 5.34 10.69 34.74
CA ALA A 171 5.00 12.11 34.64
C ALA A 171 3.65 12.24 33.96
N SER A 172 2.71 12.94 34.59
CA SER A 172 1.29 12.83 34.24
C SER A 172 0.52 14.12 34.50
N THR A 173 -0.50 14.40 33.68
CA THR A 173 -1.57 15.37 34.02
C THR A 173 -2.85 14.69 34.51
N LEU A 174 -2.96 13.38 34.34
CA LEU A 174 -3.96 12.56 35.01
C LEU A 174 -3.63 12.40 36.51
N SER A 175 -4.67 12.40 37.34
CA SER A 175 -4.64 12.27 38.80
C SER A 175 -4.73 10.81 39.27
N MET A 176 -4.35 10.56 40.53
CA MET A 176 -4.48 9.25 41.20
C MET A 176 -4.85 9.49 42.67
N SER A 177 -5.66 8.61 43.28
CA SER A 177 -6.05 8.74 44.70
C SER A 177 -4.98 8.16 45.64
N ASN A 178 -4.94 8.61 46.91
CA ASN A 178 -4.07 8.00 47.93
C ASN A 178 -4.48 6.54 48.22
N ALA A 179 -5.76 6.18 48.07
CA ALA A 179 -6.23 4.82 48.32
C ALA A 179 -5.69 3.84 47.27
N ASP A 180 -5.83 4.20 45.98
CA ASP A 180 -5.33 3.41 44.86
C ASP A 180 -3.81 3.28 44.90
N PHE A 181 -3.11 4.41 45.08
CA PHE A 181 -1.66 4.45 45.20
C PHE A 181 -1.12 3.55 46.32
N MET A 182 -1.74 3.58 47.51
CA MET A 182 -1.30 2.77 48.64
C MET A 182 -1.71 1.29 48.52
N ALA A 183 -2.83 0.99 47.85
CA ALA A 183 -3.27 -0.37 47.57
C ALA A 183 -2.41 -1.09 46.50
N GLY A 184 -1.73 -0.33 45.63
CA GLY A 184 -0.99 -0.88 44.49
C GLY A 184 -1.66 -0.66 43.13
N ASN A 185 -2.86 -0.07 43.11
CA ASN A 185 -3.64 0.17 41.92
C ASN A 185 -3.08 1.40 41.19
N HIS A 186 -2.34 1.17 40.10
CA HIS A 186 -1.74 2.26 39.32
C HIS A 186 -2.71 2.77 38.24
N VAL A 187 -3.89 3.21 38.67
CA VAL A 187 -4.94 3.80 37.83
C VAL A 187 -4.84 5.34 37.87
N PHE A 188 -4.84 5.96 36.69
CA PHE A 188 -4.74 7.41 36.51
C PHE A 188 -5.99 7.93 35.78
N THR A 189 -6.61 8.99 36.29
CA THR A 189 -7.87 9.56 35.77
C THR A 189 -7.80 11.07 35.54
N GLY A 190 -8.40 11.54 34.45
CA GLY A 190 -8.45 12.95 34.09
C GLY A 190 -9.33 13.76 35.05
N SER A 191 -8.77 14.83 35.60
CA SER A 191 -9.47 15.73 36.54
C SER A 191 -9.98 17.02 35.87
N GLY A 192 -10.21 16.99 34.55
CA GLY A 192 -10.67 18.15 33.76
C GLY A 192 -9.58 19.18 33.40
N GLY A 193 -8.31 18.93 33.75
CA GLY A 193 -7.18 19.76 33.35
C GLY A 193 -6.79 19.52 31.88
N SER A 194 -6.39 20.59 31.17
CA SER A 194 -5.93 20.54 29.78
C SER A 194 -4.40 20.60 29.64
N GLY A 195 -3.66 20.24 30.69
CA GLY A 195 -2.20 20.22 30.69
C GLY A 195 -1.62 19.05 29.88
N SER A 196 -0.50 19.30 29.20
CA SER A 196 0.29 18.29 28.48
C SER A 196 1.55 17.88 29.25
N VAL A 197 2.16 16.75 28.87
CA VAL A 197 3.46 16.30 29.37
C VAL A 197 4.50 16.39 28.25
N VAL A 198 5.52 17.25 28.42
CA VAL A 198 6.51 17.54 27.38
C VAL A 198 7.92 17.33 27.91
N ASN A 199 8.67 16.43 27.29
CA ASN A 199 10.10 16.29 27.52
C ASN A 199 10.91 17.07 26.47
N LYS A 200 11.81 17.96 26.92
CA LYS A 200 12.86 18.60 26.13
C LYS A 200 14.27 18.38 26.73
N GLY A 201 14.34 17.69 27.87
CA GLY A 201 15.57 17.37 28.59
C GLY A 201 16.03 15.93 28.32
N THR A 202 16.77 15.38 29.27
CA THR A 202 17.22 13.98 29.28
C THR A 202 16.57 13.22 30.42
N LEU A 203 15.70 12.27 30.09
CA LEU A 203 15.06 11.35 31.03
C LEU A 203 15.73 9.98 30.96
N LYS A 204 16.15 9.44 32.11
CA LYS A 204 16.86 8.16 32.18
C LYS A 204 16.37 7.32 33.35
N ALA A 205 15.91 6.10 33.03
CA ALA A 205 15.67 5.06 34.00
C ALA A 205 16.93 4.20 34.23
N ALA A 206 17.00 3.54 35.37
CA ALA A 206 17.93 2.45 35.62
C ALA A 206 17.65 1.25 34.66
N PRO A 207 18.62 0.36 34.39
CA PRO A 207 18.38 -0.81 33.54
C PRO A 207 17.24 -1.69 34.09
N GLY A 208 16.25 -2.02 33.26
CA GLY A 208 15.02 -2.71 33.66
C GLY A 208 13.89 -1.79 34.20
N GLY A 209 14.22 -0.55 34.55
CA GLY A 209 13.25 0.46 34.96
C GLY A 209 12.44 1.03 33.79
N TYR A 210 11.57 2.01 34.07
CA TYR A 210 10.67 2.57 33.06
C TYR A 210 10.56 4.10 33.09
N LEU A 211 10.12 4.67 31.97
CA LEU A 211 9.74 6.08 31.83
C LEU A 211 8.35 6.16 31.19
N ALA A 212 7.34 6.63 31.93
CA ALA A 212 5.96 6.74 31.45
C ALA A 212 5.47 8.20 31.46
N LEU A 213 5.00 8.70 30.31
CA LEU A 213 4.38 10.02 30.14
C LEU A 213 2.89 9.83 29.84
N LEU A 214 2.01 10.38 30.69
CA LEU A 214 0.55 10.10 30.69
C LEU A 214 -0.31 11.39 30.68
N ALA A 215 -0.91 11.76 29.56
CA ALA A 215 -1.78 12.93 29.44
C ALA A 215 -2.55 12.92 28.11
N PRO A 216 -3.62 13.71 27.92
CA PRO A 216 -4.25 13.89 26.61
C PRO A 216 -3.27 14.29 25.49
N GLU A 217 -2.22 15.06 25.81
CA GLU A 217 -1.10 15.36 24.92
C GLU A 217 0.24 15.01 25.61
N VAL A 218 1.01 14.09 25.03
CA VAL A 218 2.35 13.67 25.49
C VAL A 218 3.38 13.78 24.37
N ARG A 219 4.53 14.41 24.66
CA ARG A 219 5.53 14.73 23.63
C ARG A 219 6.96 14.51 24.12
N ASN A 220 7.75 13.80 23.32
CA ASN A 220 9.20 13.73 23.46
C ASN A 220 9.89 14.57 22.37
N GLU A 221 10.35 15.76 22.75
CA GLU A 221 11.26 16.61 21.97
C GLU A 221 12.72 16.50 22.47
N GLY A 222 12.98 15.64 23.46
CA GLY A 222 14.28 15.42 24.10
C GLY A 222 14.73 13.96 24.02
N VAL A 223 15.49 13.51 25.02
CA VAL A 223 16.00 12.14 25.12
C VAL A 223 15.27 11.37 26.21
N MET A 224 14.86 10.14 25.93
CA MET A 224 14.38 9.15 26.90
C MET A 224 15.21 7.87 26.79
N THR A 225 15.67 7.31 27.92
CA THR A 225 16.46 6.07 27.95
C THR A 225 16.00 5.11 29.05
N ALA A 226 15.59 3.91 28.67
CA ALA A 226 15.07 2.84 29.55
C ALA A 226 15.52 1.44 29.07
N ASN A 227 16.84 1.26 28.89
CA ASN A 227 17.42 -0.01 28.42
C ASN A 227 17.05 -1.20 29.33
N LEU A 228 16.82 -2.37 28.73
CA LEU A 228 16.29 -3.59 29.36
C LEU A 228 14.91 -3.45 30.02
N GLY A 229 14.26 -2.28 29.90
CA GLY A 229 12.99 -1.93 30.54
C GLY A 229 11.99 -1.34 29.54
N ALA A 230 11.33 -0.23 29.89
CA ALA A 230 10.24 0.31 29.06
C ALA A 230 10.18 1.84 28.96
N ALA A 231 9.86 2.37 27.78
CA ALA A 231 9.48 3.78 27.59
C ALA A 231 8.05 3.85 27.02
N LEU A 232 7.15 4.56 27.71
CA LEU A 232 5.72 4.69 27.38
C LEU A 232 5.32 6.16 27.21
N LEU A 233 4.71 6.48 26.07
CA LEU A 233 3.93 7.70 25.84
C LEU A 233 2.48 7.27 25.60
N ALA A 234 1.56 7.56 26.54
CA ALA A 234 0.16 7.15 26.44
C ALA A 234 -0.79 8.36 26.54
N ALA A 235 -1.65 8.50 25.52
CA ALA A 235 -2.59 9.61 25.39
C ALA A 235 -4.05 9.19 25.52
N GLY A 236 -4.70 9.69 26.57
CA GLY A 236 -6.09 9.41 26.94
C GLY A 236 -6.48 10.07 28.27
N ASN A 237 -7.75 9.95 28.65
CA ASN A 237 -8.31 10.50 29.90
C ASN A 237 -8.32 9.50 31.07
N LYS A 238 -8.23 8.20 30.82
CA LYS A 238 -8.02 7.19 31.87
C LYS A 238 -7.04 6.14 31.40
N ILE A 239 -5.99 5.94 32.18
CA ILE A 239 -4.88 5.03 31.86
C ILE A 239 -4.57 4.19 33.10
N THR A 240 -4.40 2.88 32.93
CA THR A 240 -3.96 1.98 34.00
C THR A 240 -2.58 1.40 33.64
N LEU A 241 -1.66 1.37 34.60
CA LEU A 241 -0.33 0.77 34.44
C LEU A 241 -0.20 -0.53 35.24
N ASN A 242 0.36 -1.57 34.64
CA ASN A 242 0.71 -2.82 35.32
C ASN A 242 2.20 -2.79 35.68
N LEU A 243 2.50 -2.41 36.91
CA LEU A 243 3.86 -2.32 37.46
C LEU A 243 4.14 -3.49 38.41
N ASP A 244 5.28 -4.16 38.24
CA ASP A 244 5.80 -5.13 39.20
C ASP A 244 7.28 -4.87 39.52
N ASN A 245 7.65 -4.90 40.80
CA ASN A 245 9.02 -4.78 41.31
C ASN A 245 9.89 -3.63 40.74
N GLY A 246 9.28 -2.59 40.17
CA GLY A 246 9.95 -1.45 39.52
C GLY A 246 10.05 -1.54 37.99
N SER A 247 9.49 -2.58 37.37
CA SER A 247 9.35 -2.77 35.92
C SER A 247 7.92 -2.46 35.45
N LEU A 248 7.77 -2.01 34.20
CA LEU A 248 6.46 -1.88 33.53
C LEU A 248 6.17 -3.13 32.69
N LEU A 249 5.16 -3.91 33.09
CA LEU A 249 4.73 -5.13 32.41
C LEU A 249 3.71 -4.86 31.29
N GLY A 250 2.89 -3.82 31.44
CA GLY A 250 1.85 -3.45 30.47
C GLY A 250 1.03 -2.23 30.91
N TYR A 251 0.07 -1.85 30.09
CA TYR A 251 -0.79 -0.67 30.28
C TYR A 251 -2.13 -0.86 29.56
N SER A 252 -3.13 -0.05 29.89
CA SER A 252 -4.38 0.09 29.13
C SER A 252 -4.81 1.56 29.08
N ILE A 253 -5.44 1.98 27.98
CA ILE A 253 -6.11 3.27 27.85
C ILE A 253 -7.62 3.02 27.94
N ASP A 254 -8.12 3.05 29.17
CA ASP A 254 -9.50 2.70 29.51
C ASP A 254 -10.51 3.72 28.99
N GLN A 255 -10.10 4.99 28.89
CA GLN A 255 -10.87 6.09 28.29
C GLN A 255 -9.91 6.96 27.48
N GLY A 256 -10.20 7.17 26.19
CA GLY A 256 -9.42 8.07 25.34
C GLY A 256 -9.72 9.55 25.59
N ALA A 257 -9.17 10.43 24.76
CA ALA A 257 -9.29 11.87 24.91
C ALA A 257 -9.61 12.60 23.60
N ILE A 258 -10.12 13.83 23.73
CA ILE A 258 -10.37 14.74 22.62
C ILE A 258 -9.02 15.12 22.00
N ASN A 259 -8.78 14.77 20.74
CA ASN A 259 -7.53 15.03 20.02
C ASN A 259 -6.29 14.46 20.74
N ALA A 260 -6.40 13.22 21.21
CA ALA A 260 -5.33 12.54 21.93
C ALA A 260 -4.05 12.49 21.09
N LEU A 261 -2.91 12.94 21.62
CA LEU A 261 -1.64 13.04 20.88
C LEU A 261 -0.48 12.38 21.65
N ALA A 262 0.16 11.39 21.03
CA ALA A 262 1.44 10.84 21.49
C ALA A 262 2.52 11.05 20.41
N GLU A 263 3.55 11.85 20.71
CA GLU A 263 4.52 12.30 19.70
C GLU A 263 5.99 12.14 20.12
N ASN A 264 6.83 11.58 19.23
CA ASN A 264 8.29 11.60 19.34
C ASN A 264 8.94 12.38 18.18
N LYS A 265 9.78 13.37 18.52
CA LYS A 265 10.55 14.18 17.57
C LYS A 265 12.07 13.96 17.62
N LEU A 266 12.60 13.38 18.70
CA LEU A 266 14.05 13.30 18.91
C LEU A 266 14.51 11.87 19.22
N LEU A 267 14.63 11.44 20.48
CA LEU A 267 15.13 10.07 20.78
C LEU A 267 14.40 9.41 21.95
N ILE A 268 13.94 8.18 21.72
CA ILE A 268 13.56 7.22 22.76
C ILE A 268 14.38 5.94 22.57
N GLN A 269 15.02 5.43 23.62
CA GLN A 269 15.89 4.25 23.58
C GLN A 269 15.56 3.26 24.71
N ALA A 270 15.23 2.02 24.37
CA ALA A 270 15.00 0.91 25.30
C ALA A 270 15.59 -0.40 24.75
N ASN A 271 16.90 -0.45 24.52
CA ASN A 271 17.57 -1.61 23.93
C ASN A 271 17.48 -2.83 24.87
N GLY A 272 17.10 -3.98 24.33
CA GLY A 272 16.71 -5.20 25.06
C GLY A 272 15.43 -5.08 25.88
N GLY A 273 14.61 -4.07 25.60
CA GLY A 273 13.34 -3.74 26.27
C GLY A 273 12.27 -3.32 25.25
N GLN A 274 11.38 -2.40 25.64
CA GLN A 274 10.24 -1.99 24.81
C GLN A 274 9.99 -0.48 24.78
N VAL A 275 9.56 0.03 23.62
CA VAL A 275 9.04 1.39 23.45
C VAL A 275 7.59 1.34 22.96
N LEU A 276 6.73 2.13 23.59
CA LEU A 276 5.29 2.13 23.36
C LEU A 276 4.81 3.58 23.23
N LEU A 277 4.25 3.94 22.07
CA LEU A 277 3.54 5.18 21.84
C LEU A 277 2.07 4.82 21.57
N SER A 278 1.13 5.49 22.23
CA SER A 278 -0.29 5.17 22.05
C SER A 278 -1.21 6.35 22.26
N ALA A 279 -2.27 6.44 21.46
CA ALA A 279 -3.32 7.44 21.59
C ALA A 279 -4.69 6.80 21.32
N LYS A 280 -5.68 7.07 22.18
CA LYS A 280 -7.06 6.57 22.02
C LYS A 280 -8.06 7.72 21.92
N ALA A 281 -9.04 7.60 21.04
CA ALA A 281 -10.08 8.62 20.86
C ALA A 281 -11.11 8.56 21.99
N MET A 282 -11.81 9.66 22.24
CA MET A 282 -12.91 9.68 23.22
C MET A 282 -14.20 9.07 22.62
N ASP A 283 -14.41 9.30 21.32
CA ASP A 283 -15.57 8.92 20.52
C ASP A 283 -15.22 8.97 19.02
N ASN A 284 -16.15 8.55 18.17
CA ASN A 284 -15.98 8.54 16.71
C ASN A 284 -15.99 9.93 16.04
N LEU A 285 -16.14 11.02 16.81
CA LEU A 285 -16.05 12.40 16.34
C LEU A 285 -14.72 13.06 16.72
N THR A 286 -13.90 12.40 17.53
CA THR A 286 -12.60 12.88 17.99
C THR A 286 -11.46 12.07 17.38
N THR A 287 -10.31 12.73 17.21
CA THR A 287 -9.13 12.11 16.62
C THR A 287 -8.19 11.59 17.71
N ALA A 288 -7.43 10.55 17.37
CA ALA A 288 -6.28 10.10 18.16
C ALA A 288 -5.08 9.95 17.22
N THR A 289 -3.96 10.59 17.56
CA THR A 289 -2.79 10.70 16.69
C THR A 289 -1.54 10.17 17.40
N VAL A 290 -0.84 9.26 16.75
CA VAL A 290 0.52 8.83 17.12
C VAL A 290 1.48 9.33 16.05
N ASN A 291 2.46 10.16 16.44
CA ASN A 291 3.45 10.74 15.55
C ASN A 291 4.86 10.25 15.90
N ASN A 292 5.60 9.72 14.93
CA ASN A 292 7.06 9.66 15.03
C ASN A 292 7.72 10.43 13.89
N THR A 293 8.61 11.35 14.24
CA THR A 293 9.52 12.04 13.30
C THR A 293 10.99 11.91 13.71
N GLY A 294 11.26 11.53 14.96
CA GLY A 294 12.59 11.24 15.48
C GLY A 294 13.01 9.78 15.33
N VAL A 295 13.90 9.36 16.24
CA VAL A 295 14.42 7.99 16.34
C VAL A 295 13.78 7.29 17.56
N ILE A 296 13.42 6.03 17.37
CA ILE A 296 13.08 5.10 18.43
C ILE A 296 13.97 3.86 18.28
N GLU A 297 14.74 3.52 19.32
CA GLU A 297 15.56 2.31 19.35
C GLU A 297 15.09 1.32 20.44
N ALA A 298 14.94 0.05 20.05
CA ALA A 298 14.78 -1.09 20.95
C ALA A 298 15.57 -2.28 20.37
N LYS A 299 16.87 -2.09 20.14
CA LYS A 299 17.76 -3.12 19.55
C LYS A 299 17.87 -4.35 20.45
N THR A 300 18.06 -5.53 19.85
CA THR A 300 18.28 -6.79 20.58
C THR A 300 19.54 -6.71 21.43
N VAL A 301 19.46 -7.11 22.70
CA VAL A 301 20.60 -7.14 23.64
C VAL A 301 20.56 -8.43 24.44
N GLN A 302 21.67 -9.17 24.52
CA GLN A 302 21.78 -10.42 25.29
C GLN A 302 20.66 -11.44 24.97
N ASN A 303 20.36 -11.61 23.67
CA ASN A 303 19.26 -12.43 23.15
C ASN A 303 17.84 -12.01 23.57
N LYS A 304 17.67 -10.85 24.23
CA LYS A 304 16.36 -10.21 24.40
C LYS A 304 16.05 -9.35 23.19
N ALA A 305 15.20 -9.86 22.30
CA ALA A 305 14.67 -9.10 21.17
C ALA A 305 13.77 -7.97 21.68
N GLY A 306 14.02 -6.74 21.22
CA GLY A 306 13.24 -5.58 21.65
C GLY A 306 11.95 -5.38 20.86
N ARG A 307 11.07 -4.50 21.37
CA ARG A 307 9.75 -4.23 20.77
C ARG A 307 9.46 -2.73 20.64
N ILE A 308 8.90 -2.31 19.52
CA ILE A 308 8.45 -0.93 19.28
C ILE A 308 6.99 -0.97 18.82
N LEU A 309 6.07 -0.35 19.58
CA LEU A 309 4.64 -0.32 19.26
C LEU A 309 4.15 1.12 19.13
N LEU A 310 3.54 1.46 18.00
CA LEU A 310 2.84 2.73 17.75
C LEU A 310 1.35 2.44 17.51
N MET A 311 0.54 2.66 18.54
CA MET A 311 -0.87 2.24 18.59
C MET A 311 -1.83 3.43 18.59
N GLY A 312 -2.46 3.71 17.46
CA GLY A 312 -3.64 4.57 17.42
C GLY A 312 -4.93 3.79 17.71
N ASP A 313 -6.04 4.52 17.74
CA ASP A 313 -7.37 3.91 17.78
C ASP A 313 -7.69 3.18 16.46
N MET A 314 -8.38 2.03 16.53
CA MET A 314 -8.78 1.26 15.33
C MET A 314 -10.11 1.73 14.73
N GLU A 315 -10.85 2.62 15.42
CA GLU A 315 -12.07 3.22 14.87
C GLU A 315 -11.82 4.57 14.17
N THR A 316 -10.97 5.44 14.73
CA THR A 316 -10.68 6.79 14.17
C THR A 316 -9.22 7.25 14.28
N GLY A 317 -8.31 6.37 14.72
CA GLY A 317 -6.93 6.73 15.00
C GLY A 317 -6.07 6.92 13.76
N THR A 318 -5.00 7.71 13.88
CA THR A 318 -3.98 7.86 12.85
C THR A 318 -2.57 7.68 13.42
N VAL A 319 -1.78 6.78 12.84
CA VAL A 319 -0.33 6.68 13.05
C VAL A 319 0.38 7.34 11.87
N ASN A 320 1.11 8.43 12.12
CA ASN A 320 2.00 9.07 11.15
C ASN A 320 3.44 8.65 11.44
N LEU A 321 4.00 7.78 10.58
CA LEU A 321 5.37 7.30 10.67
C LEU A 321 6.28 8.06 9.72
N ALA A 322 7.24 8.79 10.29
CA ALA A 322 8.47 9.26 9.66
C ALA A 322 9.68 8.92 10.56
N GLY A 323 10.87 9.40 10.21
CA GLY A 323 12.06 9.20 11.05
C GLY A 323 12.59 7.76 11.01
N THR A 324 12.92 7.19 12.17
CA THR A 324 13.48 5.82 12.27
C THR A 324 12.95 5.04 13.46
N LEU A 325 12.54 3.78 13.22
CA LEU A 325 12.31 2.75 14.24
C LEU A 325 13.38 1.65 14.07
N ASP A 326 14.14 1.34 15.12
CA ASP A 326 15.24 0.38 15.07
C ASP A 326 15.11 -0.66 16.18
N ALA A 327 14.65 -1.86 15.80
CA ALA A 327 14.61 -3.05 16.64
C ALA A 327 15.58 -4.13 16.12
N SER A 328 16.70 -3.73 15.51
CA SER A 328 17.65 -4.67 14.90
C SER A 328 18.51 -5.43 15.93
N ALA A 329 19.11 -6.53 15.49
CA ALA A 329 20.08 -7.34 16.24
C ALA A 329 21.47 -7.30 15.56
N PRO A 330 22.19 -6.15 15.65
CA PRO A 330 23.50 -6.00 15.04
C PRO A 330 24.59 -6.81 15.76
N ASP A 331 24.49 -6.94 17.08
CA ASP A 331 25.46 -7.63 17.94
C ASP A 331 25.13 -9.12 18.18
N GLY A 332 24.17 -9.65 17.41
CA GLY A 332 23.74 -11.06 17.45
C GLY A 332 22.39 -11.30 18.13
N GLY A 333 21.86 -12.51 17.94
CA GLY A 333 20.49 -12.90 18.28
C GLY A 333 19.48 -12.61 17.15
N ASP A 334 18.20 -12.85 17.43
CA ASP A 334 17.10 -12.59 16.49
C ASP A 334 16.67 -11.12 16.53
N GLY A 335 16.14 -10.64 15.40
CA GLY A 335 15.62 -9.28 15.25
C GLY A 335 14.34 -9.05 16.04
N GLY A 336 14.19 -7.84 16.57
CA GLY A 336 13.01 -7.40 17.31
C GLY A 336 11.77 -7.17 16.44
N PHE A 337 10.68 -6.81 17.11
CA PHE A 337 9.36 -6.63 16.50
C PHE A 337 8.95 -5.16 16.50
N VAL A 338 8.44 -4.68 15.37
CA VAL A 338 7.92 -3.31 15.22
C VAL A 338 6.46 -3.38 14.78
N GLU A 339 5.61 -2.56 15.37
CA GLU A 339 4.18 -2.51 15.07
C GLU A 339 3.72 -1.07 14.90
N THR A 340 2.93 -0.82 13.86
CA THR A 340 2.27 0.45 13.57
C THR A 340 0.81 0.17 13.21
N SER A 341 -0.10 0.38 14.17
CA SER A 341 -1.49 -0.07 14.10
C SER A 341 -2.45 1.04 14.48
N ALA A 342 -3.42 1.34 13.62
CA ALA A 342 -4.48 2.34 13.79
C ALA A 342 -5.44 2.26 12.59
N ALA A 343 -6.66 2.80 12.69
CA ALA A 343 -7.57 2.90 11.53
C ALA A 343 -6.85 3.44 10.28
N HIS A 344 -6.03 4.48 10.46
CA HIS A 344 -5.18 5.02 9.40
C HIS A 344 -3.69 4.97 9.72
N VAL A 345 -2.89 4.28 8.90
CA VAL A 345 -1.42 4.25 9.05
C VAL A 345 -0.75 4.88 7.83
N LYS A 346 -0.02 5.98 8.07
CA LYS A 346 0.59 6.84 7.04
C LYS A 346 2.12 6.80 7.15
N VAL A 347 2.78 6.15 6.20
CA VAL A 347 4.24 6.01 6.18
C VAL A 347 4.86 7.01 5.21
N ALA A 348 5.50 8.04 5.75
CA ALA A 348 6.16 9.10 4.99
C ALA A 348 7.35 8.61 4.16
N ASP A 349 7.67 9.32 3.08
CA ASP A 349 8.80 9.00 2.23
C ASP A 349 10.13 9.05 3.00
N GLY A 350 10.93 7.99 2.87
CA GLY A 350 12.20 7.84 3.58
C GLY A 350 12.09 7.42 5.05
N ALA A 351 10.87 7.13 5.57
CA ALA A 351 10.72 6.49 6.86
C ALA A 351 11.46 5.14 6.90
N LYS A 352 12.27 4.94 7.95
CA LYS A 352 13.10 3.73 8.11
C LYS A 352 12.59 2.88 9.27
N VAL A 353 12.29 1.61 9.00
CA VAL A 353 12.08 0.58 10.02
C VAL A 353 13.11 -0.52 9.78
N THR A 354 13.76 -0.99 10.84
CA THR A 354 14.75 -2.07 10.74
C THR A 354 14.59 -3.11 11.84
N THR A 355 14.53 -4.36 11.40
CA THR A 355 14.44 -5.59 12.22
C THR A 355 15.47 -6.62 11.77
N LEU A 356 16.48 -6.22 10.98
CA LEU A 356 17.61 -7.07 10.58
C LEU A 356 18.27 -7.74 11.78
N ALA A 357 18.77 -8.94 11.54
CA ALA A 357 19.62 -9.69 12.47
C ALA A 357 20.91 -10.10 11.77
N ALA A 358 22.05 -9.91 12.44
CA ALA A 358 23.36 -10.24 11.86
C ALA A 358 23.66 -11.75 11.86
N SER A 359 23.07 -12.51 12.79
CA SER A 359 23.37 -13.94 13.00
C SER A 359 22.15 -14.76 13.45
N GLY A 360 20.94 -14.33 13.06
CA GLY A 360 19.67 -14.88 13.51
C GLY A 360 18.53 -14.57 12.54
N ASN A 361 17.30 -14.89 12.93
CA ASN A 361 16.11 -14.58 12.15
C ASN A 361 15.89 -13.06 12.10
N HIS A 362 15.58 -12.53 10.91
CA HIS A 362 15.11 -11.16 10.78
C HIS A 362 13.72 -11.04 11.42
N GLY A 363 13.53 -10.03 12.26
CA GLY A 363 12.23 -9.75 12.87
C GLY A 363 11.26 -9.13 11.87
N THR A 364 10.06 -8.79 12.33
CA THR A 364 8.96 -8.31 11.48
C THR A 364 8.54 -6.90 11.87
N TRP A 365 8.33 -6.05 10.86
CA TRP A 365 7.51 -4.86 10.96
C TRP A 365 6.08 -5.19 10.52
N LEU A 366 5.12 -5.09 11.45
CA LEU A 366 3.69 -5.18 11.20
C LEU A 366 3.09 -3.78 10.98
N ILE A 367 2.29 -3.66 9.93
CA ILE A 367 1.38 -2.53 9.70
C ILE A 367 -0.05 -3.09 9.75
N ASP A 368 -0.92 -2.54 10.61
CA ASP A 368 -2.32 -2.98 10.78
C ASP A 368 -3.32 -1.80 10.72
N PRO A 369 -3.90 -1.52 9.53
CA PRO A 369 -4.99 -0.56 9.32
C PRO A 369 -6.27 -1.19 8.76
N THR A 370 -7.32 -0.39 8.53
CA THR A 370 -8.61 -0.88 7.98
C THR A 370 -8.54 -1.25 6.49
N ASP A 371 -7.92 -0.41 5.67
CA ASP A 371 -7.51 -0.63 4.27
C ASP A 371 -6.02 -0.26 4.13
N PHE A 372 -5.31 -0.70 3.07
CA PHE A 372 -3.94 -0.24 2.81
C PHE A 372 -3.58 -0.08 1.33
N THR A 373 -2.81 0.96 0.99
CA THR A 373 -2.32 1.22 -0.38
C THR A 373 -0.80 1.42 -0.45
N ILE A 374 -0.14 0.64 -1.31
CA ILE A 374 1.23 0.86 -1.77
C ILE A 374 1.17 1.67 -3.07
N ALA A 375 1.76 2.87 -3.10
CA ALA A 375 1.66 3.81 -4.22
C ALA A 375 3.02 4.42 -4.62
N ALA A 376 3.05 5.27 -5.66
CA ALA A 376 4.25 5.98 -6.06
C ALA A 376 4.56 7.12 -5.07
N GLY A 377 5.70 7.04 -4.37
CA GLY A 377 6.11 8.01 -3.34
C GLY A 377 5.00 8.28 -2.30
N SER A 378 4.88 9.53 -1.87
CA SER A 378 3.82 10.01 -0.96
C SER A 378 2.37 9.87 -1.47
N GLY A 379 2.12 9.27 -2.65
CA GLY A 379 0.78 9.08 -3.20
C GLY A 379 -0.16 8.22 -2.35
N GLY A 380 0.38 7.43 -1.42
CA GLY A 380 -0.40 6.62 -0.47
C GLY A 380 -0.89 7.37 0.77
N LEU A 381 -0.52 8.64 0.98
CA LEU A 381 -0.75 9.36 2.25
C LEU A 381 -2.14 10.02 2.38
N THR A 382 -3.03 9.84 1.42
CA THR A 382 -4.42 10.36 1.48
C THR A 382 -5.21 9.62 2.56
N GLY A 383 -5.30 8.29 2.45
CA GLY A 383 -5.73 7.35 3.49
C GLY A 383 -4.53 6.64 4.12
N SER A 384 -4.68 5.34 4.39
CA SER A 384 -3.59 4.47 4.84
C SER A 384 -2.68 4.05 3.69
N GLY A 385 -1.36 4.17 3.85
CA GLY A 385 -0.44 3.75 2.80
C GLY A 385 1.05 4.05 3.00
N ILE A 386 1.82 3.58 2.02
CA ILE A 386 3.29 3.67 1.95
C ILE A 386 3.73 3.90 0.49
N GLY A 387 4.81 4.66 0.30
CA GLY A 387 5.48 4.75 -1.00
C GLY A 387 6.21 3.45 -1.35
N ALA A 388 6.07 2.92 -2.56
CA ALA A 388 6.66 1.65 -2.99
C ALA A 388 8.19 1.61 -2.83
N THR A 389 8.88 2.72 -3.09
CA THR A 389 10.32 2.89 -2.81
C THR A 389 10.64 2.79 -1.32
N THR A 390 9.78 3.35 -0.46
CA THR A 390 9.92 3.29 1.00
C THR A 390 9.65 1.86 1.51
N LEU A 391 8.65 1.15 0.97
CA LEU A 391 8.45 -0.27 1.26
C LEU A 391 9.64 -1.13 0.81
N ALA A 392 10.12 -0.94 -0.43
CA ALA A 392 11.29 -1.63 -0.97
C ALA A 392 12.55 -1.41 -0.11
N ASN A 393 12.80 -0.18 0.33
CA ASN A 393 13.91 0.14 1.23
C ASN A 393 13.79 -0.61 2.58
N ASN A 394 12.59 -0.66 3.16
CA ASN A 394 12.36 -1.34 4.45
C ASN A 394 12.33 -2.87 4.33
N LEU A 395 11.93 -3.44 3.19
CA LEU A 395 12.13 -4.87 2.88
C LEU A 395 13.62 -5.26 2.80
N ASN A 396 14.51 -4.32 2.47
CA ASN A 396 15.96 -4.55 2.60
C ASN A 396 16.48 -4.38 4.05
N LEU A 397 15.59 -4.14 5.02
CA LEU A 397 15.89 -3.91 6.44
C LEU A 397 15.09 -4.81 7.41
N GLY A 398 14.29 -5.75 6.89
CA GLY A 398 13.46 -6.63 7.73
C GLY A 398 12.41 -7.39 6.92
N ASN A 399 11.67 -8.28 7.59
CA ASN A 399 10.41 -8.77 7.06
C ASN A 399 9.33 -7.69 7.25
N VAL A 400 8.43 -7.53 6.30
CA VAL A 400 7.30 -6.58 6.39
C VAL A 400 5.99 -7.33 6.21
N ALA A 401 5.09 -7.20 7.18
CA ALA A 401 3.74 -7.71 7.14
C ALA A 401 2.76 -6.54 7.07
N LEU A 402 1.91 -6.53 6.04
CA LEU A 402 0.82 -5.59 5.85
C LEU A 402 -0.47 -6.38 6.09
N ALA A 403 -1.01 -6.29 7.31
CA ALA A 403 -2.31 -6.87 7.63
C ALA A 403 -3.38 -5.79 7.52
N THR A 404 -4.59 -6.13 7.06
CA THR A 404 -5.75 -5.25 7.24
C THR A 404 -6.75 -5.87 8.19
N ASN A 405 -7.34 -5.05 9.05
CA ASN A 405 -8.31 -5.46 10.05
C ASN A 405 -9.50 -4.49 10.03
N ASN A 406 -10.65 -5.02 9.62
CA ASN A 406 -11.87 -4.23 9.44
C ASN A 406 -13.01 -4.70 10.37
N ALA A 407 -12.66 -5.19 11.57
CA ALA A 407 -13.63 -5.68 12.57
C ALA A 407 -14.61 -4.61 13.10
N GLY A 408 -14.39 -3.32 12.80
CA GLY A 408 -15.27 -2.21 13.18
C GLY A 408 -15.18 -0.97 12.27
N GLY A 409 -14.55 -1.06 11.11
CA GLY A 409 -14.33 0.07 10.20
C GLY A 409 -15.39 0.20 9.09
N THR A 410 -15.31 1.28 8.32
CA THR A 410 -16.16 1.54 7.13
C THR A 410 -15.49 1.18 5.80
N ASP A 411 -14.21 0.82 5.83
CA ASP A 411 -13.43 0.51 4.64
C ASP A 411 -13.71 -0.92 4.14
N ASN A 412 -12.96 -1.42 3.15
CA ASN A 412 -13.25 -2.72 2.54
C ASN A 412 -12.54 -3.90 3.19
N GLY A 413 -11.39 -3.67 3.84
CA GLY A 413 -10.44 -4.72 4.20
C GLY A 413 -9.45 -5.07 3.08
N ASP A 414 -9.28 -4.22 2.06
CA ASP A 414 -8.48 -4.51 0.86
C ASP A 414 -7.03 -3.98 0.94
N ILE A 415 -6.10 -4.72 0.35
CA ILE A 415 -4.71 -4.30 0.14
C ILE A 415 -4.46 -4.02 -1.34
N HIS A 416 -3.98 -2.82 -1.67
CA HIS A 416 -3.75 -2.36 -3.03
C HIS A 416 -2.26 -2.14 -3.33
N VAL A 417 -1.74 -2.82 -4.36
CA VAL A 417 -0.37 -2.64 -4.87
C VAL A 417 -0.42 -1.85 -6.17
N ASN A 418 -0.43 -0.51 -6.06
CA ASN A 418 -0.65 0.42 -7.17
C ASN A 418 0.66 1.00 -7.74
N SER A 419 1.82 0.62 -7.22
CA SER A 419 3.13 0.97 -7.78
C SER A 419 4.14 -0.16 -7.53
N ALA A 420 5.14 -0.27 -8.42
CA ALA A 420 6.01 -1.44 -8.47
C ALA A 420 6.95 -1.52 -7.26
N VAL A 421 7.03 -2.70 -6.63
CA VAL A 421 7.87 -2.98 -5.46
C VAL A 421 9.00 -3.92 -5.88
N THR A 422 10.25 -3.57 -5.56
CA THR A 422 11.42 -4.40 -5.91
C THR A 422 12.44 -4.40 -4.77
N TRP A 423 12.81 -5.59 -4.27
CA TRP A 423 13.82 -5.74 -3.20
C TRP A 423 14.80 -6.87 -3.50
N ASN A 424 15.94 -6.87 -2.81
CA ASN A 424 17.05 -7.82 -3.06
C ASN A 424 17.62 -8.45 -1.77
N ALA A 425 17.00 -8.24 -0.62
CA ALA A 425 17.27 -9.00 0.60
C ALA A 425 16.50 -10.34 0.60
N GLY A 426 16.98 -11.31 1.39
CA GLY A 426 16.32 -12.61 1.64
C GLY A 426 15.17 -12.50 2.64
N THR A 427 14.28 -11.53 2.43
CA THR A 427 13.20 -11.12 3.33
C THR A 427 11.82 -11.38 2.73
N THR A 428 10.84 -11.48 3.60
CA THR A 428 9.43 -11.76 3.27
C THR A 428 8.62 -10.47 3.24
N LEU A 429 7.84 -10.30 2.17
CA LEU A 429 6.66 -9.43 2.15
C LEU A 429 5.43 -10.31 2.39
N THR A 430 4.69 -10.05 3.46
CA THR A 430 3.39 -10.67 3.72
C THR A 430 2.29 -9.64 3.51
N LEU A 431 1.29 -9.98 2.69
CA LEU A 431 0.06 -9.22 2.53
C LEU A 431 -1.09 -10.05 3.10
N SER A 432 -1.73 -9.57 4.16
CA SER A 432 -2.77 -10.28 4.92
C SER A 432 -4.07 -9.49 4.93
N ALA A 433 -4.84 -9.59 3.84
CA ALA A 433 -6.06 -8.81 3.63
C ALA A 433 -7.27 -9.41 4.36
N TRP A 434 -8.03 -8.57 5.07
CA TRP A 434 -9.37 -8.89 5.59
C TRP A 434 -10.33 -9.30 4.46
N ARG A 435 -10.22 -8.66 3.29
CA ARG A 435 -10.96 -8.99 2.07
C ARG A 435 -9.99 -9.30 0.91
N ASN A 436 -9.82 -8.42 -0.08
CA ASN A 436 -9.08 -8.74 -1.31
C ASN A 436 -7.65 -8.20 -1.33
N ILE A 437 -6.79 -8.85 -2.11
CA ILE A 437 -5.48 -8.31 -2.50
C ILE A 437 -5.54 -7.92 -3.98
N ASN A 438 -5.19 -6.68 -4.30
CA ASN A 438 -5.26 -6.11 -5.64
C ASN A 438 -3.85 -5.73 -6.12
N ILE A 439 -3.20 -6.63 -6.86
CA ILE A 439 -1.85 -6.44 -7.41
C ILE A 439 -1.97 -5.76 -8.78
N ASN A 440 -1.98 -4.42 -8.78
CA ASN A 440 -2.16 -3.58 -9.96
C ASN A 440 -0.82 -3.12 -10.59
N ALA A 441 0.30 -3.35 -9.89
CA ALA A 441 1.67 -3.07 -10.33
C ALA A 441 2.61 -4.20 -9.86
N SER A 442 3.75 -4.36 -10.54
CA SER A 442 4.60 -5.54 -10.38
C SER A 442 5.27 -5.64 -9.00
N ILE A 443 5.26 -6.86 -8.45
CA ILE A 443 6.01 -7.22 -7.24
C ILE A 443 7.23 -8.02 -7.71
N THR A 444 8.43 -7.69 -7.23
CA THR A 444 9.68 -8.32 -7.70
C THR A 444 10.64 -8.62 -6.55
N SER A 445 10.88 -9.91 -6.28
CA SER A 445 11.99 -10.32 -5.42
C SER A 445 13.20 -10.73 -6.25
N GLN A 446 14.30 -10.00 -6.11
CA GLN A 446 15.53 -10.28 -6.84
C GLN A 446 16.39 -11.37 -6.18
N ASN A 447 16.15 -11.66 -4.89
CA ASN A 447 16.92 -12.59 -4.07
C ASN A 447 16.38 -14.02 -4.16
N ALA A 448 17.25 -15.04 -4.12
CA ALA A 448 16.85 -16.45 -4.13
C ALA A 448 16.01 -16.87 -2.90
N ASN A 449 16.18 -16.18 -1.76
CA ASN A 449 15.49 -16.43 -0.50
C ASN A 449 14.43 -15.38 -0.16
N GLY A 450 14.15 -14.42 -1.06
CA GLY A 450 13.13 -13.39 -0.84
C GLY A 450 11.74 -13.91 -1.20
N LYS A 451 10.75 -13.62 -0.35
CA LYS A 451 9.45 -14.33 -0.37
C LYS A 451 8.24 -13.41 -0.42
N LEU A 452 7.14 -13.92 -0.96
CA LEU A 452 5.85 -13.28 -0.97
C LEU A 452 4.77 -14.23 -0.42
N ALA A 453 4.06 -13.80 0.61
CA ALA A 453 2.90 -14.51 1.16
C ALA A 453 1.63 -13.67 0.98
N LEU A 454 0.56 -14.28 0.46
CA LEU A 454 -0.73 -13.64 0.19
C LEU A 454 -1.84 -14.33 0.98
N GLU A 455 -2.22 -13.77 2.12
CA GLU A 455 -3.38 -14.21 2.90
C GLU A 455 -4.56 -13.27 2.62
N TYR A 456 -5.74 -13.79 2.29
CA TYR A 456 -6.88 -12.98 1.86
C TYR A 456 -8.21 -13.55 2.38
N GLY A 457 -9.24 -12.73 2.43
CA GLY A 457 -10.55 -13.08 2.98
C GLY A 457 -10.55 -13.30 4.49
N LEU A 458 -9.54 -12.82 5.23
CA LEU A 458 -9.32 -13.13 6.64
C LEU A 458 -10.46 -12.65 7.57
N GLY A 459 -11.35 -11.77 7.10
CA GLY A 459 -12.58 -11.38 7.80
C GLY A 459 -13.65 -12.48 7.88
N ALA A 460 -13.47 -13.61 7.20
CA ALA A 460 -14.37 -14.76 7.23
C ALA A 460 -13.58 -16.09 7.29
N VAL A 461 -14.26 -17.19 7.61
CA VAL A 461 -13.73 -18.55 7.41
C VAL A 461 -13.56 -18.86 5.91
N ASN A 462 -12.78 -19.88 5.57
CA ASN A 462 -12.53 -20.33 4.20
C ASN A 462 -13.81 -20.88 3.52
N ALA A 463 -14.66 -21.57 4.29
CA ALA A 463 -15.87 -22.20 3.77
C ALA A 463 -16.88 -21.18 3.22
N GLY A 464 -17.06 -21.15 1.89
CA GLY A 464 -17.95 -20.22 1.20
C GLY A 464 -17.37 -18.81 1.00
N ASN A 465 -16.07 -18.61 1.24
CA ASN A 465 -15.41 -17.32 1.10
C ASN A 465 -15.24 -16.94 -0.38
N THR A 466 -15.61 -15.71 -0.74
CA THR A 466 -15.56 -15.18 -2.10
C THR A 466 -14.42 -14.17 -2.32
N ALA A 467 -13.60 -13.92 -1.30
CA ALA A 467 -12.42 -13.06 -1.41
C ALA A 467 -11.34 -13.67 -2.31
N THR A 468 -10.52 -12.82 -2.92
CA THR A 468 -9.51 -13.24 -3.91
C THR A 468 -8.26 -12.37 -3.90
N TYR A 469 -7.19 -12.89 -4.51
CA TYR A 469 -6.01 -12.13 -4.91
C TYR A 469 -6.00 -11.93 -6.43
N ASN A 470 -6.30 -10.69 -6.82
CA ASN A 470 -6.36 -10.22 -8.20
C ASN A 470 -4.95 -9.80 -8.65
N VAL A 471 -4.35 -10.57 -9.56
CA VAL A 471 -3.04 -10.25 -10.15
C VAL A 471 -3.24 -9.68 -11.56
N ARG A 472 -2.97 -8.38 -11.70
CA ARG A 472 -3.14 -7.58 -12.92
C ARG A 472 -1.81 -7.01 -13.44
N ALA A 473 -0.70 -7.39 -12.79
CA ALA A 473 0.68 -7.10 -13.18
C ALA A 473 1.59 -8.26 -12.72
N PRO A 474 2.74 -8.52 -13.38
CA PRO A 474 3.57 -9.70 -13.09
C PRO A 474 4.16 -9.72 -11.67
N VAL A 475 4.23 -10.91 -11.08
CA VAL A 475 4.82 -11.18 -9.76
C VAL A 475 6.13 -11.96 -9.92
N ASN A 476 7.22 -11.23 -10.15
CA ASN A 476 8.52 -11.81 -10.45
C ASN A 476 9.19 -12.36 -9.17
N LEU A 477 9.37 -13.67 -9.09
CA LEU A 477 9.99 -14.36 -7.94
C LEU A 477 11.08 -15.31 -8.43
N ARG A 478 12.06 -15.61 -7.57
CA ARG A 478 13.09 -16.61 -7.87
C ARG A 478 12.58 -18.02 -7.63
N ALA A 479 13.00 -18.96 -8.48
CA ALA A 479 12.63 -20.36 -8.41
C ALA A 479 12.89 -20.97 -7.02
N GLY A 480 11.99 -21.85 -6.57
CA GLY A 480 12.00 -22.42 -5.23
C GLY A 480 10.71 -22.14 -4.43
N ASN A 481 10.72 -22.48 -3.13
CA ASN A 481 9.54 -22.41 -2.27
C ASN A 481 9.36 -20.99 -1.67
N ASN A 482 9.15 -20.01 -2.56
CA ASN A 482 9.16 -18.57 -2.25
C ASN A 482 7.79 -17.89 -2.33
N PHE A 483 6.73 -18.64 -2.65
CA PHE A 483 5.35 -18.14 -2.73
C PHE A 483 4.39 -19.01 -1.90
N SER A 484 3.40 -18.39 -1.27
CA SER A 484 2.34 -19.11 -0.54
C SER A 484 1.05 -18.28 -0.46
N THR A 485 -0.10 -18.96 -0.45
CA THR A 485 -1.42 -18.31 -0.32
C THR A 485 -2.23 -18.86 0.84
N ARG A 486 -3.23 -18.12 1.31
CA ARG A 486 -4.20 -18.58 2.31
C ARG A 486 -5.54 -17.85 2.14
N LEU A 487 -6.64 -18.59 2.10
CA LEU A 487 -8.00 -18.04 2.06
C LEU A 487 -8.70 -18.25 3.40
N GLY A 488 -9.14 -17.16 4.02
CA GLY A 488 -9.94 -17.18 5.26
C GLY A 488 -9.13 -17.37 6.54
N SER A 489 -9.74 -17.00 7.66
CA SER A 489 -9.12 -17.01 9.00
C SER A 489 -8.75 -18.40 9.50
N ASP A 490 -9.48 -19.44 9.12
CA ASP A 490 -9.24 -20.86 9.43
C ASP A 490 -8.58 -21.64 8.29
N GLY A 491 -8.35 -21.02 7.13
CA GLY A 491 -7.74 -21.66 5.97
C GLY A 491 -6.29 -22.06 6.22
N ALA A 492 -5.88 -23.18 5.61
CA ALA A 492 -4.49 -23.60 5.56
C ALA A 492 -3.64 -22.67 4.67
N THR A 493 -2.34 -22.57 4.97
CA THR A 493 -1.38 -21.97 4.05
C THR A 493 -1.04 -22.98 2.95
N ASP A 494 -1.40 -22.67 1.71
CA ASP A 494 -1.01 -23.41 0.52
C ASP A 494 0.38 -22.92 0.06
N PRO A 495 1.46 -23.72 0.20
CA PRO A 495 2.75 -23.39 -0.40
C PRO A 495 2.72 -23.65 -1.90
N TYR A 496 3.45 -22.84 -2.66
CA TYR A 496 3.68 -23.03 -4.09
C TYR A 496 5.17 -23.06 -4.37
N ARG A 497 5.56 -23.81 -5.40
CA ARG A 497 6.92 -23.77 -5.94
C ARG A 497 6.97 -22.84 -7.15
N VAL A 498 7.86 -21.85 -7.08
CA VAL A 498 8.11 -20.91 -8.15
C VAL A 498 8.96 -21.59 -9.23
N ILE A 499 8.52 -21.46 -10.48
CA ILE A 499 9.16 -21.92 -11.71
C ILE A 499 9.57 -20.70 -12.53
N THR A 500 10.79 -20.67 -13.07
CA THR A 500 11.31 -19.52 -13.85
C THR A 500 12.07 -19.94 -15.12
N SER A 501 11.84 -21.17 -15.60
CA SER A 501 12.60 -21.76 -16.71
C SER A 501 11.88 -22.97 -17.30
N LEU A 502 12.10 -23.21 -18.60
CA LEU A 502 11.54 -24.33 -19.36
C LEU A 502 11.96 -25.71 -18.81
N GLY A 503 13.24 -25.87 -18.46
CA GLY A 503 13.82 -27.16 -18.08
C GLY A 503 14.52 -27.85 -19.25
N ALA A 504 14.46 -29.18 -19.27
CA ALA A 504 14.98 -30.03 -20.33
C ALA A 504 14.00 -31.20 -20.61
N ALA A 505 14.08 -31.81 -21.79
CA ALA A 505 13.24 -32.95 -22.17
C ALA A 505 13.29 -34.07 -21.12
N GLY A 506 12.13 -34.63 -20.75
CA GLY A 506 12.02 -35.66 -19.71
C GLY A 506 12.41 -35.21 -18.29
N SER A 507 12.50 -33.91 -18.00
CA SER A 507 12.74 -33.41 -16.64
C SER A 507 11.64 -33.85 -15.66
N THR A 508 12.05 -34.27 -14.46
CA THR A 508 11.18 -34.61 -13.32
C THR A 508 11.69 -33.98 -12.01
N THR A 509 12.41 -32.85 -12.13
CA THR A 509 13.04 -32.15 -10.99
C THR A 509 12.04 -31.48 -10.04
N GLY A 510 10.85 -31.18 -10.55
CA GLY A 510 9.91 -30.25 -9.94
C GLY A 510 10.44 -28.82 -9.79
N THR A 511 11.53 -28.39 -10.45
CA THR A 511 12.12 -27.03 -10.31
C THR A 511 12.07 -26.19 -11.58
N ASP A 512 11.62 -26.78 -12.68
CA ASP A 512 11.46 -26.19 -14.01
C ASP A 512 10.11 -26.65 -14.61
N LEU A 513 9.66 -26.00 -15.69
CA LEU A 513 8.31 -26.22 -16.24
C LEU A 513 8.09 -27.68 -16.64
N GLN A 514 9.00 -28.28 -17.39
CA GLN A 514 8.90 -29.71 -17.72
C GLN A 514 8.97 -30.59 -16.47
N GLY A 515 9.83 -30.20 -15.51
CA GLY A 515 10.05 -30.85 -14.22
C GLY A 515 8.82 -31.04 -13.34
N ILE A 516 7.70 -30.32 -13.58
CA ILE A 516 6.42 -30.50 -12.86
C ILE A 516 5.97 -31.97 -12.89
N ASN A 517 6.29 -32.72 -13.95
CA ASN A 517 6.02 -34.16 -14.07
C ASN A 517 6.77 -35.05 -13.05
N GLY A 518 7.62 -34.48 -12.18
CA GLY A 518 8.18 -35.17 -11.02
C GLY A 518 7.23 -35.26 -9.81
N ASP A 519 6.29 -34.33 -9.66
CA ASP A 519 5.27 -34.33 -8.59
C ASP A 519 4.05 -33.47 -8.99
N PRO A 520 3.11 -34.00 -9.80
CA PRO A 520 1.95 -33.27 -10.28
C PRO A 520 0.88 -32.98 -9.20
N THR A 521 1.16 -33.31 -7.92
CA THR A 521 0.27 -33.02 -6.78
C THR A 521 0.61 -31.69 -6.09
N LEU A 522 1.79 -31.13 -6.33
CA LEU A 522 2.22 -29.86 -5.74
C LEU A 522 1.64 -28.65 -6.45
N ASN A 523 1.47 -27.54 -5.72
CA ASN A 523 1.10 -26.27 -6.34
C ASN A 523 2.33 -25.59 -6.96
N TYR A 524 2.15 -25.00 -8.14
CA TYR A 524 3.20 -24.33 -8.92
C TYR A 524 2.78 -22.91 -9.32
N VAL A 525 3.76 -22.01 -9.36
CA VAL A 525 3.58 -20.68 -9.98
C VAL A 525 4.69 -20.35 -10.94
N LEU A 526 4.40 -19.53 -11.95
CA LEU A 526 5.45 -18.87 -12.73
C LEU A 526 5.95 -17.62 -11.98
N GLY A 527 7.28 -17.45 -11.91
CA GLY A 527 7.94 -16.23 -11.42
C GLY A 527 8.69 -15.46 -12.51
N ALA A 528 8.55 -15.89 -13.76
CA ALA A 528 9.08 -15.27 -14.97
C ALA A 528 8.31 -15.80 -16.20
N ASP A 529 8.38 -15.09 -17.32
CA ASP A 529 7.94 -15.62 -18.62
C ASP A 529 8.89 -16.74 -19.08
N ILE A 530 8.36 -17.72 -19.82
CA ILE A 530 9.12 -18.88 -20.30
C ILE A 530 9.01 -18.98 -21.82
N ASP A 531 10.15 -18.91 -22.51
CA ASP A 531 10.21 -19.36 -23.91
C ASP A 531 10.38 -20.88 -23.96
N ALA A 532 9.48 -21.54 -24.69
CA ALA A 532 9.46 -22.97 -24.93
C ALA A 532 9.90 -23.33 -26.37
N SER A 533 10.45 -22.39 -27.13
CA SER A 533 10.89 -22.58 -28.52
C SER A 533 11.81 -23.80 -28.74
N ASP A 534 12.68 -24.12 -27.77
CA ASP A 534 13.56 -25.30 -27.82
C ASP A 534 12.81 -26.64 -27.88
N THR A 535 11.55 -26.69 -27.41
CA THR A 535 10.75 -27.93 -27.35
C THR A 535 10.55 -28.59 -28.71
N VAL A 536 10.65 -27.85 -29.83
CA VAL A 536 10.59 -28.43 -31.19
C VAL A 536 11.68 -29.48 -31.46
N ASN A 537 12.80 -29.43 -30.72
CA ASN A 537 13.90 -30.39 -30.83
C ASN A 537 13.83 -31.53 -29.79
N TRP A 538 12.85 -31.50 -28.89
CA TRP A 538 12.74 -32.45 -27.79
C TRP A 538 12.09 -33.78 -28.21
N ASN A 539 12.41 -34.85 -27.48
CA ASN A 539 11.78 -36.17 -27.62
C ASN A 539 11.71 -36.67 -29.07
N ALA A 540 12.84 -36.57 -29.79
CA ALA A 540 12.99 -36.94 -31.21
C ALA A 540 12.00 -36.26 -32.17
N GLY A 541 11.51 -35.06 -31.83
CA GLY A 541 10.52 -34.31 -32.60
C GLY A 541 9.06 -34.55 -32.17
N ALA A 542 8.84 -35.28 -31.08
CA ALA A 542 7.52 -35.37 -30.42
C ALA A 542 7.19 -34.16 -29.54
N GLY A 543 8.19 -33.32 -29.23
CA GLY A 543 7.99 -32.07 -28.49
C GLY A 543 8.10 -32.19 -26.97
N PHE A 544 7.47 -31.26 -26.27
CA PHE A 544 7.32 -31.24 -24.81
C PHE A 544 6.47 -32.43 -24.32
N ASP A 545 6.75 -32.90 -23.10
CA ASP A 545 6.00 -33.96 -22.43
C ASP A 545 4.86 -33.34 -21.63
N THR A 546 3.61 -33.71 -21.92
CA THR A 546 2.40 -33.12 -21.33
C THR A 546 2.46 -33.10 -19.80
N LEU A 547 2.01 -32.02 -19.16
CA LEU A 547 1.97 -31.94 -17.70
C LEU A 547 0.79 -32.74 -17.16
N GLY A 548 1.10 -33.86 -16.51
CA GLY A 548 0.11 -34.87 -16.16
C GLY A 548 -0.44 -35.67 -17.36
N GLY A 549 -1.13 -36.77 -17.07
CA GLY A 549 -1.72 -37.68 -18.07
C GLY A 549 -2.15 -39.03 -17.50
N VAL A 550 -2.36 -40.02 -18.37
CA VAL A 550 -2.71 -41.40 -17.99
C VAL A 550 -1.45 -42.22 -17.71
N GLY A 551 -1.39 -42.89 -16.55
CA GLY A 551 -0.18 -43.59 -16.10
C GLY A 551 0.82 -42.63 -15.45
N ALA A 552 2.11 -42.92 -15.49
CA ALA A 552 3.13 -41.94 -15.08
C ALA A 552 3.21 -40.82 -16.15
N PRO A 553 3.24 -39.53 -15.77
CA PRO A 553 3.59 -38.98 -14.44
C PRO A 553 2.46 -38.96 -13.39
N GLY A 554 1.20 -39.14 -13.79
CA GLY A 554 0.02 -39.02 -12.93
C GLY A 554 -0.92 -37.91 -13.42
N ILE A 555 -2.09 -37.75 -12.81
CA ILE A 555 -3.00 -36.64 -13.12
C ILE A 555 -2.49 -35.35 -12.44
N PHE A 556 -2.68 -34.18 -13.05
CA PHE A 556 -2.36 -32.91 -12.41
C PHE A 556 -3.46 -32.47 -11.43
N GLU A 557 -3.17 -32.63 -10.13
CA GLU A 557 -4.09 -32.34 -9.01
C GLU A 557 -3.68 -31.07 -8.24
N GLY A 558 -2.40 -30.69 -8.28
CA GLY A 558 -1.91 -29.43 -7.72
C GLY A 558 -2.41 -28.20 -8.48
N ARG A 559 -2.39 -27.01 -7.86
CA ARG A 559 -2.83 -25.75 -8.51
C ARG A 559 -1.73 -25.13 -9.35
N PHE A 560 -2.10 -24.46 -10.45
CA PHE A 560 -1.17 -23.68 -11.27
C PHE A 560 -1.60 -22.21 -11.38
N ASP A 561 -0.71 -21.28 -11.03
CA ASP A 561 -0.93 -19.84 -11.24
C ASP A 561 0.22 -19.24 -12.06
N GLY A 562 -0.09 -18.78 -13.27
CA GLY A 562 0.88 -18.08 -14.11
C GLY A 562 1.31 -16.73 -13.54
N LEU A 563 0.66 -16.19 -12.50
CA LEU A 563 0.96 -14.89 -11.89
C LEU A 563 1.16 -13.75 -12.90
N ASN A 564 0.38 -13.79 -13.98
CA ASN A 564 0.41 -12.88 -15.13
C ASN A 564 1.65 -13.02 -16.05
N HIS A 565 2.30 -14.19 -16.03
CA HIS A 565 3.37 -14.57 -16.95
C HIS A 565 2.86 -15.38 -18.15
N LYS A 566 3.73 -15.46 -19.17
CA LYS A 566 3.45 -16.11 -20.45
C LYS A 566 4.40 -17.27 -20.72
N ILE A 567 3.87 -18.33 -21.34
CA ILE A 567 4.65 -19.38 -22.00
C ILE A 567 4.58 -19.10 -23.51
N THR A 568 5.71 -19.07 -24.20
CA THR A 568 5.78 -18.79 -25.65
C THR A 568 6.28 -19.98 -26.45
N ASN A 569 5.79 -20.15 -27.69
CA ASN A 569 6.34 -21.09 -28.67
C ASN A 569 6.35 -22.58 -28.27
N LEU A 570 5.43 -23.02 -27.41
CA LEU A 570 5.32 -24.42 -26.99
C LEU A 570 5.04 -25.36 -28.18
N PHE A 571 5.82 -26.42 -28.32
CA PHE A 571 5.67 -27.42 -29.37
C PHE A 571 5.40 -28.80 -28.78
N ILE A 572 4.29 -29.41 -29.17
CA ILE A 572 3.93 -30.80 -28.87
C ILE A 572 3.44 -31.44 -30.17
N ASN A 573 3.98 -32.61 -30.54
CA ASN A 573 3.70 -33.28 -31.80
C ASN A 573 3.53 -34.78 -31.59
N ARG A 574 2.35 -35.15 -31.10
CA ARG A 574 2.00 -36.49 -30.61
C ARG A 574 0.74 -37.04 -31.31
N PRO A 575 0.68 -37.15 -32.65
CA PRO A 575 -0.52 -37.46 -33.45
C PRO A 575 -1.11 -38.88 -33.29
N GLY A 576 -0.74 -39.60 -32.23
CA GLY A 576 -1.30 -40.89 -31.84
C GLY A 576 -1.41 -41.07 -30.31
N ASP A 577 -1.17 -40.00 -29.55
CA ASP A 577 -1.36 -39.97 -28.09
C ASP A 577 -2.65 -39.20 -27.78
N ASN A 578 -3.39 -39.65 -26.77
CA ASN A 578 -4.57 -38.97 -26.25
C ASN A 578 -4.23 -38.07 -25.07
N PHE A 579 -5.12 -37.11 -24.76
CA PHE A 579 -4.98 -36.18 -23.64
C PHE A 579 -3.75 -35.27 -23.80
N VAL A 580 -3.77 -34.43 -24.85
CA VAL A 580 -2.60 -33.67 -25.28
C VAL A 580 -2.83 -32.16 -25.17
N GLY A 581 -1.92 -31.50 -24.44
CA GLY A 581 -1.89 -30.06 -24.20
C GLY A 581 -0.69 -29.66 -23.35
N LEU A 582 -0.59 -28.39 -22.92
CA LEU A 582 0.38 -28.03 -21.87
C LEU A 582 0.20 -28.94 -20.65
N PHE A 583 -1.05 -29.16 -20.24
CA PHE A 583 -1.46 -30.24 -19.36
C PHE A 583 -2.15 -31.36 -20.17
N GLY A 584 -1.93 -32.62 -19.78
CA GLY A 584 -2.63 -33.75 -20.39
C GLY A 584 -4.02 -33.93 -19.79
N ILE A 585 -4.06 -34.28 -18.49
CA ILE A 585 -5.28 -34.39 -17.69
C ILE A 585 -5.10 -33.60 -16.39
N THR A 586 -6.08 -32.75 -16.06
CA THR A 586 -6.15 -32.00 -14.79
C THR A 586 -7.39 -32.41 -14.01
N GLN A 587 -7.29 -32.49 -12.68
CA GLN A 587 -8.40 -32.90 -11.82
C GLN A 587 -8.54 -32.05 -10.56
N SER A 588 -9.77 -31.62 -10.24
CA SER A 588 -10.14 -30.95 -8.99
C SER A 588 -9.35 -29.69 -8.63
N THR A 589 -8.79 -29.01 -9.65
CA THR A 589 -7.75 -27.98 -9.47
C THR A 589 -8.14 -26.63 -10.07
N SER A 590 -7.25 -25.63 -9.99
CA SER A 590 -7.36 -24.36 -10.71
C SER A 590 -6.09 -24.04 -11.49
N ILE A 591 -6.29 -23.52 -12.70
CA ILE A 591 -5.25 -23.02 -13.62
C ILE A 591 -5.61 -21.58 -13.94
N ARG A 592 -4.78 -20.62 -13.54
CA ARG A 592 -5.14 -19.19 -13.64
C ARG A 592 -3.99 -18.28 -14.03
N ASN A 593 -4.34 -17.07 -14.52
CA ASN A 593 -3.41 -15.99 -14.88
C ASN A 593 -2.25 -16.45 -15.80
N LEU A 594 -2.54 -17.30 -16.79
CA LEU A 594 -1.56 -17.84 -17.73
C LEU A 594 -1.87 -17.46 -19.19
N GLY A 595 -0.86 -16.98 -19.92
CA GLY A 595 -0.94 -16.82 -21.39
C GLY A 595 -0.07 -17.82 -22.13
N LEU A 596 -0.64 -18.55 -23.09
CA LEU A 596 0.12 -19.41 -24.02
C LEU A 596 0.15 -18.76 -25.41
N VAL A 597 1.32 -18.33 -25.87
CA VAL A 597 1.47 -17.47 -27.05
C VAL A 597 2.31 -18.15 -28.14
N GLY A 598 1.69 -18.39 -29.30
CA GLY A 598 2.30 -19.11 -30.42
C GLY A 598 2.58 -20.58 -30.11
N GLY A 599 3.34 -21.23 -30.98
CA GLY A 599 3.57 -22.68 -30.90
C GLY A 599 2.45 -23.51 -31.53
N SER A 600 2.54 -24.83 -31.38
CA SER A 600 1.62 -25.80 -31.97
C SER A 600 1.52 -27.08 -31.15
N ILE A 601 0.29 -27.53 -30.91
CA ILE A 601 -0.05 -28.76 -30.18
C ILE A 601 -0.75 -29.72 -31.16
N THR A 602 -0.21 -30.93 -31.32
CA THR A 602 -0.82 -32.02 -32.10
C THR A 602 -1.01 -33.26 -31.24
N GLY A 603 -2.23 -33.82 -31.21
CA GLY A 603 -2.60 -35.07 -30.52
C GLY A 603 -3.47 -36.00 -31.39
N ASP A 604 -4.08 -37.02 -30.78
CA ASP A 604 -5.18 -37.82 -31.36
C ASP A 604 -6.54 -37.38 -30.76
N SER A 605 -7.02 -38.00 -29.68
CA SER A 605 -8.23 -37.59 -28.96
C SER A 605 -7.95 -36.73 -27.71
N PHE A 606 -8.90 -35.87 -27.34
CA PHE A 606 -8.82 -34.97 -26.16
C PHE A 606 -7.62 -34.03 -26.26
N VAL A 607 -7.69 -33.06 -27.19
CA VAL A 607 -6.55 -32.19 -27.52
C VAL A 607 -6.92 -30.72 -27.30
N GLY A 608 -6.14 -30.02 -26.48
CA GLY A 608 -6.34 -28.60 -26.21
C GLY A 608 -5.06 -27.88 -25.85
N ALA A 609 -4.94 -26.60 -26.18
CA ALA A 609 -3.69 -25.87 -26.01
C ALA A 609 -3.22 -25.78 -24.54
N ILE A 610 -4.16 -25.59 -23.60
CA ILE A 610 -3.87 -25.56 -22.16
C ILE A 610 -4.05 -26.94 -21.54
N ALA A 611 -5.16 -27.64 -21.84
CA ALA A 611 -5.43 -28.98 -21.30
C ALA A 611 -6.04 -29.91 -22.35
N GLY A 612 -5.61 -31.18 -22.40
CA GLY A 612 -6.31 -32.22 -23.14
C GLY A 612 -7.70 -32.50 -22.55
N GLN A 613 -7.74 -32.80 -21.25
CA GLN A 613 -8.96 -32.96 -20.46
C GLN A 613 -8.88 -32.17 -19.14
N GLY A 614 -9.94 -31.41 -18.83
CA GLY A 614 -10.09 -30.66 -17.59
C GLY A 614 -11.27 -31.15 -16.75
N CYS A 615 -11.03 -32.07 -15.82
CA CYS A 615 -12.03 -32.63 -14.91
C CYS A 615 -12.11 -31.81 -13.61
N CYS A 616 -13.30 -31.38 -13.19
CA CYS A 616 -13.55 -30.55 -12.00
C CYS A 616 -12.60 -29.33 -11.88
N THR A 617 -12.08 -28.83 -13.02
CA THR A 617 -10.98 -27.86 -13.08
C THR A 617 -11.49 -26.47 -13.43
N ASN A 618 -10.96 -25.44 -12.78
CA ASN A 618 -11.31 -24.04 -13.02
C ASN A 618 -10.18 -23.29 -13.76
N PHE A 619 -10.46 -22.85 -14.97
CA PHE A 619 -9.58 -22.04 -15.83
C PHE A 619 -10.01 -20.56 -15.78
N THR A 620 -9.17 -19.68 -15.24
CA THR A 620 -9.56 -18.27 -14.97
C THR A 620 -8.47 -17.26 -15.39
N ASN A 621 -8.80 -16.24 -16.19
CA ASN A 621 -7.81 -15.29 -16.75
C ASN A 621 -6.71 -16.05 -17.53
N VAL A 622 -7.12 -16.96 -18.43
CA VAL A 622 -6.23 -17.82 -19.24
C VAL A 622 -6.49 -17.60 -20.73
N TYR A 623 -5.45 -17.65 -21.57
CA TYR A 623 -5.63 -17.59 -23.02
C TYR A 623 -4.61 -18.38 -23.84
N SER A 624 -5.00 -18.70 -25.07
CA SER A 624 -4.15 -19.36 -26.08
C SER A 624 -4.15 -18.62 -27.42
N THR A 625 -2.98 -18.51 -28.04
CA THR A 625 -2.82 -18.19 -29.47
C THR A 625 -2.14 -19.32 -30.26
N ALA A 626 -1.87 -20.46 -29.62
CA ALA A 626 -1.23 -21.63 -30.22
C ALA A 626 -2.16 -22.37 -31.18
N ALA A 627 -1.61 -22.95 -32.25
CA ALA A 627 -2.39 -23.81 -33.15
C ALA A 627 -2.62 -25.19 -32.52
N VAL A 628 -3.82 -25.76 -32.70
CA VAL A 628 -4.21 -27.07 -32.13
C VAL A 628 -4.67 -27.99 -33.25
N THR A 629 -4.13 -29.22 -33.29
CA THR A 629 -4.47 -30.26 -34.26
C THR A 629 -4.77 -31.57 -33.53
N GLY A 630 -5.84 -32.27 -33.90
CA GLY A 630 -6.17 -33.59 -33.37
C GLY A 630 -7.08 -34.39 -34.31
N ASN A 631 -7.81 -35.32 -33.73
CA ASN A 631 -8.77 -36.19 -34.41
C ASN A 631 -10.17 -36.00 -33.80
N ASP A 632 -10.36 -36.29 -32.51
CA ASP A 632 -11.63 -36.12 -31.79
C ASP A 632 -11.45 -35.27 -30.53
N GLU A 633 -12.49 -34.53 -30.14
CA GLU A 633 -12.52 -33.63 -28.97
C GLU A 633 -11.35 -32.64 -28.94
N VAL A 634 -11.31 -31.79 -29.96
CA VAL A 634 -10.22 -30.85 -30.22
C VAL A 634 -10.67 -29.42 -29.97
N GLY A 635 -10.07 -28.74 -28.99
CA GLY A 635 -10.44 -27.38 -28.58
C GLY A 635 -9.29 -26.37 -28.62
N GLY A 636 -9.59 -25.10 -28.93
CA GLY A 636 -8.59 -24.02 -28.94
C GLY A 636 -7.94 -23.72 -27.58
N LEU A 637 -8.57 -24.12 -26.48
CA LEU A 637 -8.07 -24.00 -25.10
C LEU A 637 -8.05 -25.34 -24.36
N VAL A 638 -9.16 -26.10 -24.41
CA VAL A 638 -9.36 -27.37 -23.70
C VAL A 638 -10.03 -28.40 -24.62
N GLY A 639 -9.57 -29.65 -24.65
CA GLY A 639 -10.22 -30.72 -25.45
C GLY A 639 -11.61 -31.08 -24.91
N GLU A 640 -11.66 -31.68 -23.71
CA GLU A 640 -12.89 -31.92 -22.95
C GLU A 640 -12.88 -31.14 -21.62
N LEU A 641 -13.98 -30.43 -21.31
CA LEU A 641 -14.25 -29.83 -20.01
C LEU A 641 -15.33 -30.66 -19.28
N SER A 642 -15.00 -31.28 -18.15
CA SER A 642 -15.95 -32.10 -17.37
C SER A 642 -16.14 -31.54 -15.97
N GLN A 643 -17.38 -31.17 -15.59
CA GLN A 643 -17.74 -30.60 -14.27
C GLN A 643 -16.90 -29.37 -13.83
N GLY A 644 -16.23 -28.72 -14.79
CA GLY A 644 -15.29 -27.61 -14.57
C GLY A 644 -15.86 -26.24 -14.90
N GLY A 645 -14.98 -25.24 -14.90
CA GLY A 645 -15.31 -23.85 -15.25
C GLY A 645 -14.25 -23.23 -16.15
N ILE A 646 -14.66 -22.51 -17.19
CA ILE A 646 -13.82 -21.59 -17.95
C ILE A 646 -14.38 -20.17 -17.79
N THR A 647 -13.63 -19.29 -17.14
CA THR A 647 -14.05 -17.94 -16.78
C THR A 647 -13.05 -16.90 -17.28
N ASP A 648 -13.54 -15.81 -17.87
CA ASP A 648 -12.71 -14.67 -18.33
C ASP A 648 -11.47 -15.15 -19.13
N SER A 649 -11.67 -15.90 -20.20
CA SER A 649 -10.62 -16.66 -20.91
C SER A 649 -10.87 -16.78 -22.42
N TYR A 650 -9.83 -16.95 -23.25
CA TYR A 650 -10.02 -16.93 -24.72
C TYR A 650 -9.04 -17.74 -25.57
N ALA A 651 -9.43 -18.07 -26.81
CA ALA A 651 -8.59 -18.76 -27.79
C ALA A 651 -8.62 -18.11 -29.18
N THR A 652 -7.45 -17.93 -29.79
CA THR A 652 -7.29 -17.27 -31.11
C THR A 652 -6.52 -18.08 -32.15
N GLY A 653 -5.81 -19.13 -31.74
CA GLY A 653 -5.09 -20.02 -32.65
C GLY A 653 -6.02 -20.91 -33.46
N ALA A 654 -5.57 -21.37 -34.63
CA ALA A 654 -6.37 -22.25 -35.49
C ALA A 654 -6.54 -23.64 -34.87
N VAL A 655 -7.73 -24.22 -35.02
CA VAL A 655 -8.12 -25.54 -34.48
C VAL A 655 -8.48 -26.44 -35.65
N THR A 656 -7.88 -27.64 -35.73
CA THR A 656 -8.11 -28.61 -36.80
C THR A 656 -8.33 -30.00 -36.21
N GLY A 657 -9.40 -30.68 -36.61
CA GLY A 657 -9.65 -32.07 -36.25
C GLY A 657 -10.52 -32.78 -37.27
N ASN A 658 -10.99 -33.96 -36.90
CA ASN A 658 -11.87 -34.81 -37.69
C ASN A 658 -13.31 -34.73 -37.16
N ASP A 659 -13.51 -34.84 -35.84
CA ASP A 659 -14.81 -34.72 -35.17
C ASP A 659 -14.72 -33.87 -33.88
N LYS A 660 -15.88 -33.41 -33.38
CA LYS A 660 -16.06 -32.55 -32.19
C LYS A 660 -15.02 -31.43 -32.04
N VAL A 661 -14.82 -30.65 -33.10
CA VAL A 661 -13.78 -29.59 -33.16
C VAL A 661 -14.36 -28.22 -32.78
N GLY A 662 -13.88 -27.62 -31.69
CA GLY A 662 -14.41 -26.35 -31.17
C GLY A 662 -13.38 -25.23 -31.05
N GLY A 663 -13.80 -23.99 -31.32
CA GLY A 663 -12.91 -22.83 -31.28
C GLY A 663 -12.34 -22.46 -29.90
N LEU A 664 -12.93 -22.97 -28.81
CA LEU A 664 -12.43 -22.85 -27.44
C LEU A 664 -12.40 -24.23 -26.75
N VAL A 665 -13.49 -24.98 -26.83
CA VAL A 665 -13.65 -26.31 -26.21
C VAL A 665 -14.18 -27.32 -27.22
N GLY A 666 -13.67 -28.54 -27.26
CA GLY A 666 -14.28 -29.63 -28.03
C GLY A 666 -15.62 -30.04 -27.43
N SER A 667 -15.56 -30.84 -26.36
CA SER A 667 -16.71 -31.33 -25.59
C SER A 667 -16.83 -30.65 -24.23
N SER A 668 -18.04 -30.30 -23.81
CA SER A 668 -18.34 -29.83 -22.44
C SER A 668 -19.40 -30.71 -21.79
N LEU A 669 -19.05 -31.39 -20.69
CA LEU A 669 -19.92 -32.29 -19.93
C LEU A 669 -20.13 -31.72 -18.52
N ASP A 670 -21.35 -31.29 -18.20
CA ASP A 670 -21.67 -30.62 -16.92
C ASP A 670 -20.78 -29.38 -16.61
N GLY A 671 -20.07 -28.86 -17.62
CA GLY A 671 -19.10 -27.78 -17.50
C GLY A 671 -19.71 -26.39 -17.70
N THR A 672 -19.10 -25.38 -17.07
CA THR A 672 -19.54 -23.97 -17.14
C THR A 672 -18.55 -23.13 -17.94
N ILE A 673 -19.06 -22.28 -18.84
CA ILE A 673 -18.24 -21.39 -19.67
C ILE A 673 -18.83 -19.98 -19.62
N THR A 674 -18.08 -19.01 -19.08
CA THR A 674 -18.62 -17.68 -18.75
C THR A 674 -17.63 -16.57 -19.08
N ARG A 675 -18.09 -15.55 -19.82
CA ARG A 675 -17.24 -14.44 -20.32
C ARG A 675 -16.00 -14.93 -21.07
N ALA A 676 -16.19 -15.92 -21.95
CA ALA A 676 -15.13 -16.50 -22.76
C ALA A 676 -15.32 -16.19 -24.26
N TYR A 677 -14.26 -16.25 -25.06
CA TYR A 677 -14.43 -16.13 -26.52
C TYR A 677 -13.42 -16.92 -27.36
N SER A 678 -13.82 -17.18 -28.61
CA SER A 678 -12.96 -17.75 -29.65
C SER A 678 -12.92 -16.89 -30.92
N SER A 679 -11.77 -16.87 -31.60
CA SER A 679 -11.65 -16.26 -32.94
C SER A 679 -10.74 -16.99 -33.92
N GLY A 680 -10.14 -18.12 -33.52
CA GLY A 680 -9.32 -18.94 -34.42
C GLY A 680 -10.15 -19.67 -35.48
N ARG A 681 -9.54 -19.98 -36.62
CA ARG A 681 -10.18 -20.75 -37.70
C ARG A 681 -10.39 -22.21 -37.25
N VAL A 682 -11.62 -22.72 -37.36
CA VAL A 682 -11.99 -24.09 -36.97
C VAL A 682 -12.19 -24.94 -38.22
N THR A 683 -11.51 -26.09 -38.29
CA THR A 683 -11.58 -27.05 -39.40
C THR A 683 -11.98 -28.42 -38.86
N SER A 684 -13.07 -29.00 -39.37
CA SER A 684 -13.58 -30.34 -39.01
C SER A 684 -14.07 -31.06 -40.27
N ALA A 685 -14.22 -32.38 -40.20
CA ALA A 685 -14.94 -33.19 -41.19
C ALA A 685 -16.32 -33.65 -40.68
N GLY A 686 -16.48 -33.79 -39.36
CA GLY A 686 -17.70 -34.11 -38.62
C GLY A 686 -18.26 -32.89 -37.89
N LEU A 687 -18.53 -33.03 -36.59
CA LEU A 687 -19.09 -31.97 -35.76
C LEU A 687 -18.07 -30.83 -35.57
N ALA A 688 -18.58 -29.60 -35.58
CA ALA A 688 -17.79 -28.38 -35.43
C ALA A 688 -18.56 -27.30 -34.68
N GLY A 689 -17.86 -26.58 -33.81
CA GLY A 689 -18.41 -25.47 -33.05
C GLY A 689 -17.55 -24.21 -33.15
N GLY A 690 -18.20 -23.07 -33.35
CA GLY A 690 -17.54 -21.78 -33.29
C GLY A 690 -16.86 -21.52 -31.95
N LEU A 691 -17.49 -21.90 -30.83
CA LEU A 691 -16.96 -21.83 -29.47
C LEU A 691 -16.80 -23.23 -28.84
N VAL A 692 -17.89 -24.00 -28.83
CA VAL A 692 -18.00 -25.35 -28.24
C VAL A 692 -18.59 -26.27 -29.29
N ALA A 693 -18.00 -27.45 -29.54
CA ALA A 693 -18.53 -28.38 -30.53
C ALA A 693 -19.75 -29.16 -30.02
N GLU A 694 -19.69 -29.66 -28.78
CA GLU A 694 -20.79 -30.40 -28.15
C GLU A 694 -20.95 -30.04 -26.66
N GLU A 695 -22.20 -29.94 -26.19
CA GLU A 695 -22.55 -29.70 -24.78
C GLU A 695 -23.45 -30.85 -24.27
N PHE A 696 -23.08 -31.45 -23.14
CA PHE A 696 -23.73 -32.62 -22.54
C PHE A 696 -24.20 -32.36 -21.10
N GLY A 697 -25.23 -33.10 -20.69
CA GLY A 697 -25.73 -33.11 -19.31
C GLY A 697 -26.30 -31.76 -18.89
N ALA A 698 -25.71 -31.17 -17.86
CA ALA A 698 -26.02 -29.85 -17.31
C ALA A 698 -24.97 -28.78 -17.69
N ALA A 699 -24.23 -28.97 -18.80
CA ALA A 699 -23.29 -27.96 -19.31
C ALA A 699 -24.02 -26.63 -19.63
N VAL A 700 -23.35 -25.50 -19.36
CA VAL A 700 -23.91 -24.15 -19.56
C VAL A 700 -22.85 -23.17 -20.04
N THR A 701 -23.05 -22.60 -21.24
CA THR A 701 -22.30 -21.44 -21.72
C THR A 701 -23.11 -20.14 -21.59
N THR A 702 -22.58 -19.14 -20.86
CA THR A 702 -23.16 -17.79 -20.67
C THR A 702 -22.21 -16.68 -21.11
N ASP A 703 -22.76 -15.55 -21.59
CA ASP A 703 -22.04 -14.32 -21.94
C ASP A 703 -20.75 -14.53 -22.75
N SER A 704 -20.72 -15.55 -23.61
CA SER A 704 -19.52 -16.02 -24.32
C SER A 704 -19.77 -16.11 -25.82
N TYR A 705 -18.73 -15.82 -26.63
CA TYR A 705 -18.91 -15.46 -28.04
C TYR A 705 -17.89 -16.12 -28.97
N TRP A 706 -18.25 -16.33 -30.23
CA TRP A 706 -17.27 -16.68 -31.27
C TRP A 706 -17.33 -15.72 -32.46
N ASN A 707 -16.18 -15.50 -33.10
CA ASN A 707 -16.12 -14.79 -34.37
C ASN A 707 -16.49 -15.72 -35.54
N ILE A 708 -17.74 -15.65 -36.01
CA ILE A 708 -18.26 -16.40 -37.17
C ILE A 708 -17.38 -16.19 -38.41
N THR A 709 -16.87 -14.96 -38.60
CA THR A 709 -16.15 -14.56 -39.81
C THR A 709 -14.76 -15.18 -39.90
N THR A 710 -14.05 -15.33 -38.77
CA THR A 710 -12.70 -15.93 -38.75
C THR A 710 -12.69 -17.41 -38.38
N SER A 711 -13.67 -17.89 -37.60
CA SER A 711 -13.82 -19.33 -37.32
C SER A 711 -14.23 -20.12 -38.56
N GLY A 712 -15.03 -19.49 -39.45
CA GLY A 712 -15.71 -20.16 -40.56
C GLY A 712 -16.97 -20.92 -40.14
N GLN A 713 -17.34 -20.87 -38.85
CA GLN A 713 -18.44 -21.65 -38.27
C GLN A 713 -19.66 -20.76 -38.00
N ALA A 714 -20.77 -21.08 -38.66
CA ALA A 714 -22.06 -20.41 -38.47
C ALA A 714 -22.76 -20.80 -37.15
N THR A 715 -22.36 -21.92 -36.55
CA THR A 715 -23.00 -22.56 -35.39
C THR A 715 -21.98 -22.97 -34.33
N SER A 716 -22.48 -23.27 -33.14
CA SER A 716 -21.76 -23.74 -31.94
C SER A 716 -22.81 -24.40 -31.04
N ALA A 717 -22.44 -25.33 -30.17
CA ALA A 717 -23.34 -25.85 -29.15
C ALA A 717 -23.64 -24.73 -28.12
N GLY A 718 -22.60 -24.22 -27.47
CA GLY A 718 -22.67 -23.11 -26.53
C GLY A 718 -22.29 -21.74 -27.12
N GLY A 719 -22.77 -20.67 -26.49
CA GLY A 719 -22.38 -19.28 -26.73
C GLY A 719 -23.21 -18.52 -27.77
N THR A 720 -22.71 -17.38 -28.25
CA THR A 720 -23.37 -16.56 -29.30
C THR A 720 -22.39 -16.09 -30.37
N GLY A 721 -22.66 -16.44 -31.62
CA GLY A 721 -21.85 -16.00 -32.76
C GLY A 721 -21.97 -14.51 -33.05
N LYS A 722 -20.84 -13.90 -33.42
CA LYS A 722 -20.68 -12.48 -33.78
C LYS A 722 -19.81 -12.36 -35.04
N THR A 723 -19.96 -11.28 -35.82
CA THR A 723 -19.01 -10.97 -36.91
C THR A 723 -17.72 -10.35 -36.36
N SER A 724 -16.63 -10.32 -37.14
CA SER A 724 -15.39 -9.62 -36.73
C SER A 724 -15.66 -8.17 -36.28
N ALA A 725 -16.51 -7.44 -37.01
CA ALA A 725 -16.86 -6.07 -36.68
C ALA A 725 -17.61 -5.97 -35.34
N GLN A 726 -18.48 -6.93 -35.01
CA GLN A 726 -19.16 -6.97 -33.70
C GLN A 726 -18.21 -7.38 -32.57
N MET A 727 -17.29 -8.31 -32.82
CA MET A 727 -16.25 -8.69 -31.86
C MET A 727 -15.30 -7.54 -31.49
N MET A 728 -15.26 -6.48 -32.31
CA MET A 728 -14.47 -5.26 -32.10
C MET A 728 -15.25 -4.10 -31.48
N GLN A 729 -16.36 -4.37 -30.77
CA GLN A 729 -17.21 -3.35 -30.13
C GLN A 729 -17.46 -3.69 -28.66
N ALA A 730 -17.17 -2.79 -27.71
CA ALA A 730 -17.38 -3.08 -26.27
C ALA A 730 -18.85 -3.36 -25.95
N ALA A 731 -19.77 -2.71 -26.66
CA ALA A 731 -21.21 -2.91 -26.52
C ALA A 731 -21.68 -4.35 -26.86
N THR A 732 -20.87 -5.15 -27.57
CA THR A 732 -21.15 -6.57 -27.82
C THR A 732 -21.00 -7.42 -26.56
N PHE A 733 -20.14 -6.99 -25.63
CA PHE A 733 -19.73 -7.69 -24.40
C PHE A 733 -20.37 -7.04 -23.15
N ALA A 734 -21.59 -6.51 -23.29
CA ALA A 734 -22.31 -5.90 -22.17
C ALA A 734 -22.51 -6.93 -21.04
N GLY A 735 -22.00 -6.62 -19.83
CA GLY A 735 -21.92 -7.54 -18.69
C GLY A 735 -20.50 -8.01 -18.36
N TRP A 736 -19.53 -7.83 -19.27
CA TRP A 736 -18.11 -8.04 -18.97
C TRP A 736 -17.55 -6.81 -18.23
N ASP A 737 -16.59 -7.04 -17.32
CA ASP A 737 -15.79 -5.98 -16.71
C ASP A 737 -14.78 -5.43 -17.73
N MET A 738 -15.25 -4.47 -18.55
CA MET A 738 -14.65 -4.05 -19.81
C MET A 738 -14.25 -2.57 -19.82
N ALA A 739 -13.00 -2.29 -20.15
CA ALA A 739 -12.50 -0.93 -20.34
C ALA A 739 -12.17 -0.60 -21.80
N THR A 740 -12.75 0.51 -22.29
CA THR A 740 -12.38 1.17 -23.56
C THR A 740 -11.23 2.16 -23.41
N GLN A 741 -10.90 2.57 -22.17
CA GLN A 741 -9.77 3.43 -21.81
C GLN A 741 -8.65 2.63 -21.12
N GLY A 742 -7.43 3.17 -21.08
CA GLY A 742 -6.33 2.58 -20.30
C GLY A 742 -6.38 2.95 -18.80
N GLY A 743 -5.57 2.30 -17.97
CA GLY A 743 -5.33 2.72 -16.59
C GLY A 743 -6.48 2.48 -15.60
N THR A 744 -7.45 1.64 -15.95
CA THR A 744 -8.61 1.30 -15.12
C THR A 744 -8.29 0.18 -14.10
N THR A 745 -9.30 -0.41 -13.48
CA THR A 745 -9.21 -1.67 -12.73
C THR A 745 -9.95 -2.84 -13.42
N ALA A 746 -10.36 -2.67 -14.68
CA ALA A 746 -11.12 -3.69 -15.40
C ALA A 746 -10.30 -4.97 -15.70
N VAL A 747 -10.97 -6.13 -15.77
CA VAL A 747 -10.41 -7.41 -16.27
C VAL A 747 -10.11 -7.34 -17.76
N TRP A 748 -11.01 -6.78 -18.56
CA TRP A 748 -10.91 -6.76 -20.02
C TRP A 748 -10.59 -5.36 -20.56
N ARG A 749 -9.85 -5.33 -21.67
CA ARG A 749 -9.50 -4.14 -22.45
C ARG A 749 -9.91 -4.37 -23.90
N ILE A 750 -10.62 -3.42 -24.52
CA ILE A 750 -10.92 -3.48 -25.96
C ILE A 750 -10.57 -2.14 -26.65
N TYR A 751 -9.84 -2.21 -27.76
CA TYR A 751 -9.59 -1.07 -28.62
C TYR A 751 -10.71 -1.00 -29.66
N GLU A 752 -11.61 -0.04 -29.47
CA GLU A 752 -12.85 0.11 -30.25
C GLU A 752 -12.60 0.14 -31.77
N GLY A 753 -13.25 -0.77 -32.49
CA GLY A 753 -13.13 -0.95 -33.94
C GLY A 753 -11.81 -1.58 -34.41
N GLN A 754 -10.95 -2.04 -33.50
CA GLN A 754 -9.59 -2.50 -33.82
C GLN A 754 -9.31 -3.94 -33.36
N THR A 755 -9.68 -4.29 -32.12
CA THR A 755 -9.34 -5.60 -31.53
C THR A 755 -10.56 -6.30 -30.93
N GLY A 756 -10.46 -7.62 -30.73
CA GLY A 756 -11.30 -8.30 -29.74
C GLY A 756 -10.97 -7.86 -28.31
N PRO A 757 -11.72 -8.33 -27.31
CA PRO A 757 -11.34 -8.21 -25.90
C PRO A 757 -9.96 -8.82 -25.63
N LEU A 758 -9.11 -8.10 -24.92
CA LEU A 758 -7.84 -8.61 -24.42
C LEU A 758 -7.89 -8.63 -22.89
N LEU A 759 -7.35 -9.68 -22.28
CA LEU A 759 -7.17 -9.75 -20.83
C LEU A 759 -6.15 -8.68 -20.42
N ARG A 760 -6.64 -7.65 -19.72
CA ARG A 760 -5.92 -6.39 -19.49
C ARG A 760 -4.65 -6.58 -18.65
N SER A 761 -4.71 -7.55 -17.73
CA SER A 761 -3.61 -8.11 -16.95
C SER A 761 -2.33 -8.31 -17.80
N PHE A 762 -2.46 -8.89 -18.99
CA PHE A 762 -1.32 -9.27 -19.84
C PHE A 762 -0.81 -8.17 -20.79
N LEU A 763 -1.31 -6.94 -20.66
CA LEU A 763 -0.86 -5.79 -21.43
C LEU A 763 0.32 -5.09 -20.73
N LEU A 764 1.24 -4.55 -21.52
CA LEU A 764 2.38 -3.78 -21.04
C LEU A 764 1.91 -2.38 -20.63
N PRO A 765 2.09 -1.97 -19.36
CA PRO A 765 1.71 -0.62 -18.93
C PRO A 765 2.68 0.43 -19.49
N ILE A 766 2.14 1.49 -20.09
CA ILE A 766 2.88 2.68 -20.54
C ILE A 766 2.31 3.92 -19.86
N THR A 767 3.09 4.57 -19.01
CA THR A 767 2.76 5.91 -18.50
C THR A 767 3.27 6.98 -19.47
N LEU A 768 2.38 7.85 -19.96
CA LEU A 768 2.77 9.03 -20.73
C LEU A 768 3.04 10.23 -19.79
N PRO A 769 3.93 11.16 -20.17
CA PRO A 769 4.23 12.33 -19.35
C PRO A 769 3.10 13.37 -19.39
N ASP A 770 2.78 13.94 -18.24
CA ASP A 770 1.94 15.14 -18.16
C ASP A 770 2.59 16.28 -18.95
N THR A 771 1.90 16.72 -20.00
CA THR A 771 2.38 17.74 -20.93
C THR A 771 1.59 19.03 -20.68
N SER A 772 2.27 20.15 -20.47
CA SER A 772 1.60 21.45 -20.32
C SER A 772 2.11 22.44 -21.35
N VAL A 773 1.18 23.05 -22.08
CA VAL A 773 1.42 23.97 -23.21
C VAL A 773 0.63 25.25 -22.99
N VAL A 774 1.15 26.39 -23.46
CA VAL A 774 0.41 27.65 -23.48
C VAL A 774 -0.45 27.69 -24.75
N PHE A 775 -1.71 28.11 -24.64
CA PHE A 775 -2.61 28.25 -25.78
C PHE A 775 -2.04 29.26 -26.78
N ASN A 776 -1.70 28.77 -27.96
CA ASN A 776 -1.03 29.51 -29.04
C ASN A 776 -1.78 29.42 -30.39
N GLY A 777 -3.02 28.92 -30.39
CA GLY A 777 -3.83 28.71 -31.60
C GLY A 777 -3.39 27.57 -32.51
N ALA A 778 -2.28 26.87 -32.23
CA ALA A 778 -1.82 25.72 -33.01
C ALA A 778 -2.42 24.40 -32.50
N GLN A 779 -2.54 23.41 -33.38
CA GLN A 779 -2.84 22.04 -32.99
C GLN A 779 -1.68 21.46 -32.15
N GLN A 780 -1.97 21.01 -30.94
CA GLN A 780 -0.98 20.50 -29.99
C GLN A 780 -1.04 18.97 -29.95
N SER A 781 -0.05 18.31 -30.56
CA SER A 781 0.18 16.87 -30.36
C SER A 781 0.98 16.66 -29.07
N GLY A 782 0.48 15.82 -28.14
CA GLY A 782 1.26 15.40 -26.98
C GLY A 782 2.58 14.73 -27.38
N ALA A 783 3.62 14.89 -26.56
CA ALA A 783 4.94 14.32 -26.81
C ALA A 783 4.93 12.80 -26.57
N GLY A 784 4.48 12.05 -27.57
CA GLY A 784 4.35 10.60 -27.51
C GLY A 784 5.70 9.89 -27.38
N ALA A 785 5.73 8.82 -26.59
CA ALA A 785 6.71 7.76 -26.78
C ALA A 785 6.55 7.16 -28.20
N ALA A 786 7.61 6.51 -28.69
CA ALA A 786 7.66 6.04 -30.07
C ALA A 786 6.50 5.09 -30.42
N GLY A 787 5.56 5.56 -31.27
CA GLY A 787 4.45 4.76 -31.78
C GLY A 787 3.10 5.46 -31.92
N VAL A 788 2.89 6.62 -31.28
CA VAL A 788 1.57 7.27 -31.22
C VAL A 788 1.40 8.35 -32.31
N THR A 789 0.33 8.26 -33.11
CA THR A 789 -0.09 9.29 -34.09
C THR A 789 -1.57 9.65 -33.89
N ALA A 790 -1.90 10.95 -33.89
CA ALA A 790 -3.25 11.43 -33.60
C ALA A 790 -4.16 11.48 -34.85
N ALA A 791 -5.45 11.15 -34.67
CA ALA A 791 -6.49 11.32 -35.67
C ALA A 791 -7.15 12.73 -35.60
N SER A 792 -7.80 13.15 -36.68
CA SER A 792 -8.37 14.50 -36.83
C SER A 792 -9.84 14.60 -36.40
N GLY A 793 -10.15 15.49 -35.45
CA GLY A 793 -11.52 15.84 -35.09
C GLY A 793 -11.56 16.83 -33.90
N THR A 794 -12.51 17.77 -33.91
CA THR A 794 -12.61 18.82 -32.89
C THR A 794 -13.37 18.34 -31.65
N SER A 795 -12.80 18.49 -30.46
CA SER A 795 -13.50 18.38 -29.17
C SER A 795 -12.88 19.36 -28.15
N LEU A 796 -13.60 19.64 -27.07
CA LEU A 796 -13.27 20.67 -26.07
C LEU A 796 -13.43 20.13 -24.64
N GLY A 797 -12.70 19.08 -24.27
CA GLY A 797 -12.61 18.62 -22.88
C GLY A 797 -11.98 17.25 -22.67
N VAL A 798 -11.25 17.11 -21.57
CA VAL A 798 -10.75 15.86 -20.93
C VAL A 798 -10.20 14.79 -21.91
N TYR A 799 -8.92 14.93 -22.27
CA TYR A 799 -8.18 13.88 -22.96
C TYR A 799 -7.38 13.03 -21.96
N ASN A 800 -7.98 11.94 -21.50
CA ASN A 800 -7.22 10.76 -21.09
C ASN A 800 -6.48 10.20 -22.31
N ALA A 801 -5.39 9.46 -22.11
CA ALA A 801 -4.62 8.87 -23.21
C ALA A 801 -5.18 7.51 -23.68
N TRP A 802 -5.04 7.25 -24.99
CA TRP A 802 -5.57 6.05 -25.66
C TRP A 802 -4.48 5.42 -26.54
N SER A 803 -4.33 4.10 -26.47
CA SER A 803 -3.53 3.34 -27.45
C SER A 803 -4.43 2.90 -28.61
N THR A 804 -3.85 2.85 -29.81
CA THR A 804 -4.40 2.11 -30.97
C THR A 804 -3.46 0.96 -31.39
N GLN A 805 -2.56 0.58 -30.49
CA GLN A 805 -1.64 -0.54 -30.63
C GLN A 805 -2.05 -1.63 -29.64
N GLU A 806 -2.16 -2.87 -30.14
CA GLU A 806 -2.39 -4.04 -29.31
C GLU A 806 -1.28 -4.19 -28.25
N GLY A 807 -1.58 -4.85 -27.13
CA GLY A 807 -0.56 -5.17 -26.13
C GLY A 807 -0.18 -4.06 -25.14
N TYR A 808 -0.71 -2.83 -25.24
CA TYR A 808 -0.30 -1.70 -24.38
C TYR A 808 -1.44 -1.00 -23.61
N ASP A 809 -1.43 -1.08 -22.29
CA ASP A 809 -2.36 -0.32 -21.43
C ASP A 809 -1.75 1.04 -21.05
N ILE A 810 -2.40 2.15 -21.41
CA ILE A 810 -1.85 3.48 -21.08
C ILE A 810 -2.24 3.89 -19.67
N THR A 811 -1.24 4.03 -18.80
CA THR A 811 -1.35 4.31 -17.36
C THR A 811 -1.02 5.78 -17.07
N GLY A 812 -1.89 6.69 -17.50
CA GLY A 812 -1.83 8.13 -17.21
C GLY A 812 -1.20 9.01 -18.29
N GLY A 813 -1.14 10.31 -18.00
CA GLY A 813 -0.64 11.37 -18.88
C GLY A 813 -1.73 12.36 -19.31
N THR A 814 -1.57 13.63 -18.93
CA THR A 814 -2.57 14.71 -19.07
C THR A 814 -2.05 15.84 -19.96
N LEU A 815 -2.86 16.35 -20.90
CA LEU A 815 -2.55 17.58 -21.65
C LEU A 815 -3.17 18.81 -20.97
N THR A 816 -2.37 19.58 -20.23
CA THR A 816 -2.79 20.82 -19.55
C THR A 816 -2.52 22.05 -20.41
N ILE A 817 -3.53 22.53 -21.14
CA ILE A 817 -3.46 23.80 -21.87
C ILE A 817 -3.65 24.96 -20.89
N ARG A 818 -2.65 25.84 -20.77
CA ARG A 818 -2.71 27.08 -19.99
C ARG A 818 -3.14 28.24 -20.88
N GLN A 819 -3.94 29.17 -20.34
CA GLN A 819 -4.17 30.45 -21.00
C GLN A 819 -2.85 31.22 -21.14
N ALA A 820 -2.70 32.03 -22.19
CA ALA A 820 -1.56 32.92 -22.32
C ALA A 820 -1.65 34.07 -21.30
N ASP A 821 -0.54 34.39 -20.64
CA ASP A 821 -0.44 35.48 -19.67
C ASP A 821 -0.49 36.86 -20.35
N SER A 822 -1.67 37.25 -20.83
CA SER A 822 -1.97 38.59 -21.36
C SER A 822 -3.12 39.21 -20.58
N GLY A 823 -2.82 40.24 -19.79
CA GLY A 823 -3.85 41.05 -19.14
C GLY A 823 -4.70 41.77 -20.19
N GLY A 824 -5.88 41.23 -20.48
CA GLY A 824 -6.83 41.73 -21.46
C GLY A 824 -8.17 41.04 -21.25
N ASP A 825 -9.23 41.83 -21.18
CA ASP A 825 -10.58 41.35 -20.84
C ASP A 825 -11.18 40.55 -22.01
N PHE A 826 -11.66 39.33 -21.75
CA PHE A 826 -12.37 38.51 -22.75
C PHE A 826 -13.42 37.59 -22.10
N LEU A 827 -14.37 38.22 -21.41
CA LEU A 827 -15.71 37.66 -21.26
C LEU A 827 -16.52 37.84 -22.57
N ILE A 828 -17.72 37.25 -22.61
CA ILE A 828 -18.74 37.36 -23.68
C ILE A 828 -18.46 36.50 -24.92
N ASN A 829 -18.89 35.23 -24.87
CA ASN A 829 -19.67 34.65 -25.97
C ASN A 829 -20.60 33.53 -25.46
N GLU A 830 -21.91 33.72 -25.63
CA GLU A 830 -22.97 32.78 -25.21
C GLU A 830 -22.83 31.37 -25.80
N ALA A 831 -22.17 31.24 -26.97
CA ALA A 831 -22.02 29.98 -27.69
C ALA A 831 -21.41 28.83 -26.86
N TYR A 832 -20.54 29.15 -25.88
CA TYR A 832 -19.88 28.14 -25.06
C TYR A 832 -20.81 27.38 -24.09
N ARG A 833 -22.01 27.91 -23.77
CA ARG A 833 -22.98 27.21 -22.90
C ARG A 833 -23.80 26.15 -23.65
N SER A 834 -24.02 26.31 -24.96
CA SER A 834 -24.90 25.44 -25.75
C SER A 834 -24.28 24.11 -26.17
N ALA A 835 -22.95 23.99 -26.16
CA ALA A 835 -22.24 22.79 -26.62
C ALA A 835 -22.25 21.62 -25.61
N MET A 836 -22.53 21.88 -24.33
CA MET A 836 -22.39 20.90 -23.22
C MET A 836 -23.50 19.83 -23.13
N VAL A 837 -24.41 19.75 -24.11
CA VAL A 837 -25.64 18.93 -24.01
C VAL A 837 -25.66 17.76 -25.01
N TYR A 838 -24.81 17.72 -26.03
CA TYR A 838 -25.03 16.87 -27.22
C TYR A 838 -23.96 15.80 -27.50
N LEU A 839 -23.75 14.87 -26.56
CA LEU A 839 -23.22 13.53 -26.90
C LEU A 839 -23.64 12.41 -25.93
N ALA A 840 -24.93 12.36 -25.58
CA ALA A 840 -25.48 11.34 -24.67
C ALA A 840 -26.79 10.69 -25.19
N GLY A 841 -26.69 9.87 -26.24
CA GLY A 841 -27.59 8.74 -26.47
C GLY A 841 -28.73 8.85 -27.48
N VAL A 842 -29.39 7.69 -27.66
CA VAL A 842 -30.65 7.40 -28.41
C VAL A 842 -30.55 7.25 -29.93
N VAL A 843 -30.50 5.98 -30.36
CA VAL A 843 -31.11 5.53 -31.63
C VAL A 843 -32.62 5.39 -31.44
N ARG A 844 -33.44 6.04 -32.28
CA ARG A 844 -34.82 5.64 -32.64
C ARG A 844 -35.41 6.53 -33.74
N SER A 845 -36.28 5.92 -34.58
CA SER A 845 -36.92 6.52 -35.77
C SER A 845 -35.93 6.80 -36.92
N ALA A 846 -36.28 6.63 -38.20
CA ALA A 846 -37.59 6.33 -38.79
C ALA A 846 -37.63 4.99 -39.55
N ASN A 847 -38.85 4.50 -39.79
CA ASN A 847 -39.12 3.36 -40.66
C ASN A 847 -40.07 3.82 -41.78
N THR A 848 -39.84 3.36 -43.02
CA THR A 848 -40.70 3.60 -44.21
C THR A 848 -40.66 5.07 -44.77
N PRO A 849 -41.20 5.38 -45.98
CA PRO A 849 -40.27 5.65 -47.10
C PRO A 849 -40.67 6.76 -48.10
N SER A 850 -39.75 7.67 -48.45
CA SER A 850 -39.92 8.53 -49.63
C SER A 850 -38.59 8.91 -50.30
N ARG A 851 -38.63 9.04 -51.63
CA ARG A 851 -37.49 9.35 -52.51
C ARG A 851 -37.42 10.87 -52.74
N PRO A 852 -36.30 11.56 -52.43
CA PRO A 852 -36.13 12.97 -52.76
C PRO A 852 -35.97 13.25 -54.27
N ASP A 853 -36.23 14.50 -54.64
CA ASP A 853 -36.19 15.05 -56.00
C ASP A 853 -34.74 15.31 -56.48
N PRO A 854 -34.35 14.95 -57.72
CA PRO A 854 -33.05 15.31 -58.30
C PRO A 854 -32.72 16.81 -58.32
N GLY A 855 -33.71 17.71 -58.34
CA GLY A 855 -33.49 19.15 -58.46
C GLY A 855 -32.69 19.75 -57.30
N ALA A 856 -32.94 19.29 -56.06
CA ALA A 856 -32.34 19.88 -54.85
C ALA A 856 -30.81 19.75 -54.76
N LEU A 857 -30.19 18.87 -55.54
CA LEU A 857 -28.74 18.68 -55.55
C LEU A 857 -28.01 19.70 -56.45
N ALA A 858 -28.70 20.27 -57.46
CA ALA A 858 -28.10 21.21 -58.41
C ALA A 858 -27.90 22.60 -57.77
N ASP A 859 -28.92 23.11 -57.09
CA ASP A 859 -28.87 24.44 -56.46
C ASP A 859 -27.84 24.49 -55.31
N ALA A 860 -27.67 23.39 -54.58
CA ALA A 860 -26.67 23.25 -53.53
C ALA A 860 -25.22 23.35 -54.06
N LEU A 861 -24.93 22.76 -55.23
CA LEU A 861 -23.61 22.91 -55.87
C LEU A 861 -23.41 24.31 -56.45
N SER A 862 -24.48 24.95 -56.94
CA SER A 862 -24.44 26.32 -57.48
C SER A 862 -24.03 27.33 -56.40
N ALA A 863 -24.61 27.23 -55.19
CA ALA A 863 -24.28 28.10 -54.07
C ALA A 863 -22.81 27.94 -53.61
N ALA A 864 -22.35 26.71 -53.43
CA ALA A 864 -20.99 26.40 -52.97
C ALA A 864 -19.90 26.88 -53.96
N ALA A 865 -20.21 26.96 -55.26
CA ALA A 865 -19.30 27.49 -56.27
C ALA A 865 -19.12 29.02 -56.21
N ALA A 866 -20.09 29.75 -55.64
CA ALA A 866 -20.03 31.21 -55.53
C ALA A 866 -19.14 31.68 -54.36
N GLU A 867 -19.31 31.10 -53.18
CA GLU A 867 -18.49 31.45 -51.99
C GLU A 867 -16.99 31.18 -52.21
N ALA A 868 -16.67 30.19 -53.06
CA ALA A 868 -15.29 29.83 -53.41
C ALA A 868 -14.53 30.89 -54.25
N GLN A 869 -15.20 31.91 -54.80
CA GLN A 869 -14.53 32.98 -55.57
C GLN A 869 -14.22 34.26 -54.76
N GLU A 870 -14.89 34.50 -53.63
CA GLU A 870 -14.82 35.81 -52.96
C GLU A 870 -13.70 35.91 -51.89
N GLN A 871 -13.26 34.79 -51.29
CA GLN A 871 -12.13 34.77 -50.35
C GLN A 871 -10.74 34.75 -51.03
N GLY A 872 -10.66 35.38 -52.21
CA GLY A 872 -9.52 35.28 -53.14
C GLY A 872 -8.51 36.42 -53.15
N THR A 873 -8.63 37.48 -52.31
CA THR A 873 -7.56 38.51 -52.16
C THR A 873 -7.69 39.38 -50.90
N LYS A 874 -7.04 38.98 -49.79
CA LYS A 874 -6.11 39.81 -48.98
C LYS A 874 -5.54 39.07 -47.77
#